data_AF-A0A1U7JC45-F1
#
_entry.id   AF-A0A1U7JC45-F1
#
_cell.length_a   1.000
_cell.length_b   1.000
_cell.length_c   1.000
_cell.angle_alpha   90.00
_cell.angle_beta   90.00
_cell.angle_gamma   90.00
#
_symmetry.space_group_name_H-M   'P 1'
#
loop_
_entity.id
_entity.type
_entity.pdbx_description
1 polymer ?
#
loop_
_entity_poly.entity_id
_entity_poly.type
_entity_poly.pdbx_seq_one_letter_code
_entity_poly.pdbx_strand_id
1 'polypeptide(L)'
;MTSEQKETFDVGIVGVGVGANYGSVLTYYGLYRTLEEFGKKPLMISKIGASATDPEIQDTHAMRFAKEHYNLSGIYNQSNLSQLNEIVDAFVVGSDQVWNYGISQNFGKAFYLDFAGDDKRKISYASSFGHAKDFAPEEEVPNISALMKRFNAISVREDTGVALAHKVYNVPATQVAEPIFLTSNERYFELAARSQRDVSEKYLLAYVLDPTPEKRAAILHIAQKLDLKIRVILDGFPHLFDENYRKMGLEGAVERDIETYDFLKLYANCSYVFTDSFHGTAFALKFEKPFTTIGNKRRGIARFDSIFRLIGRNDRFAFNPEDVMKDETRFLSPMDFKDITKRLNDHVTMSKAWLKDAINKPVEDTIQAVESSSSNTQRITDLVGKTVKAVTRQISKVSYSLNQPDFLSNNSAWRIDKLEHSTRLTVIGVDAAIRGNHVWCDLPSSLRDNGAYELTIDWKIRTASDKINIHLRHPESGTFRVIGSIVVDEKTDVYRKDTVKFKVPGEGYSQIMLGAVHFPGVNSGVDVMSISLKPINPDDVVQSTLGNASGRATKSPIEVAKGFSAVDNARFVGAYAQHRVSRNTGNARSLMMFYAHGFEKGLSRSQDFRPGFGKESMEKLAEEMNKWVKKGGSTQDPFFQIAASVLKAYFQRHTTIGVDVSNFLALFDPVVQKAIDNAEIGNGGAIEASKVREDVVIDTTERNFLDVVFGRRSIREFTNEEVHEEDISKAVKIASQAPSVCNRQPARVHMFDSPSAIRAVLDLQGGFRGYKMPQKLLLVTSDLTAFVGAVERNQAFIDGGLFMMGLLLGLEQVGLGACSLNTAMSTEREAAVRKILKLPESEVFISFIAVGHYEPNMLVARSKRLPVEEVLIKHHS
;
A
#
# COMPACT_ATOMS: atom_id res chain seq x y z
N MET A 1 21.05 -14.35 55.47
CA MET A 1 21.18 -14.74 54.05
C MET A 1 21.94 -13.62 53.36
N THR A 2 23.14 -13.93 52.92
CA THR A 2 24.05 -13.03 52.19
C THR A 2 23.35 -12.50 50.94
N SER A 3 23.35 -11.18 50.74
CA SER A 3 22.93 -10.56 49.48
C SER A 3 23.88 -11.04 48.39
N GLU A 4 23.46 -12.00 47.57
CA GLU A 4 24.13 -12.25 46.29
C GLU A 4 24.14 -10.93 45.52
N GLN A 5 25.33 -10.38 45.25
CA GLN A 5 25.49 -9.24 44.37
C GLN A 5 24.90 -9.64 43.02
N LYS A 6 23.77 -9.03 42.62
CA LYS A 6 23.22 -9.20 41.28
C LYS A 6 24.27 -8.75 40.28
N GLU A 7 24.61 -9.61 39.34
CA GLU A 7 25.55 -9.30 38.27
C GLU A 7 25.01 -8.14 37.41
N THR A 8 25.82 -7.10 37.20
CA THR A 8 25.46 -5.92 36.40
C THR A 8 26.10 -5.95 35.02
N PHE A 9 25.49 -5.22 34.09
CA PHE A 9 25.86 -5.13 32.67
C PHE A 9 25.81 -3.67 32.21
N ASP A 10 26.80 -3.25 31.43
CA ASP A 10 26.87 -1.88 30.92
C ASP A 10 25.75 -1.59 29.90
N VAL A 11 25.37 -2.60 29.11
CA VAL A 11 24.44 -2.43 27.97
C VAL A 11 23.52 -3.63 27.80
N GLY A 12 22.20 -3.42 27.82
CA GLY A 12 21.19 -4.39 27.43
C GLY A 12 20.81 -4.21 25.95
N ILE A 13 21.02 -5.25 25.13
CA ILE A 13 20.61 -5.25 23.73
C ILE A 13 19.19 -5.80 23.62
N VAL A 14 18.26 -4.98 23.14
CA VAL A 14 16.86 -5.35 22.88
C VAL A 14 16.68 -5.63 21.39
N GLY A 15 16.06 -6.77 21.05
CA GLY A 15 15.82 -7.10 19.65
C GLY A 15 15.40 -8.54 19.41
N VAL A 16 15.66 -9.01 18.18
CA VAL A 16 15.28 -10.35 17.70
C VAL A 16 16.50 -11.26 17.46
N GLY A 17 17.57 -11.07 18.23
CA GLY A 17 18.85 -11.78 18.09
C GLY A 17 18.82 -13.27 18.42
N VAL A 18 17.75 -13.74 19.06
CA VAL A 18 17.46 -15.17 19.31
C VAL A 18 16.40 -15.74 18.37
N GLY A 19 15.98 -14.97 17.35
CA GLY A 19 15.00 -15.41 16.36
C GLY A 19 15.56 -16.40 15.33
N ALA A 20 14.69 -17.15 14.68
CA ALA A 20 15.07 -18.25 13.77
C ALA A 20 15.70 -17.82 12.43
N ASN A 21 15.94 -16.52 12.21
CA ASN A 21 16.53 -16.01 10.98
C ASN A 21 18.06 -15.87 11.10
N TYR A 22 18.82 -16.57 10.25
CA TYR A 22 20.31 -16.52 10.24
C TYR A 22 20.88 -15.10 10.15
N GLY A 23 20.27 -14.25 9.32
CA GLY A 23 20.66 -12.85 9.16
C GLY A 23 20.51 -12.07 10.46
N SER A 24 19.38 -12.23 11.15
CA SER A 24 19.14 -11.64 12.47
C SER A 24 20.20 -12.10 13.48
N VAL A 25 20.40 -13.42 13.65
CA VAL A 25 21.37 -13.97 14.62
C VAL A 25 22.75 -13.32 14.46
N LEU A 26 23.24 -13.22 13.22
CA LEU A 26 24.58 -12.69 12.93
C LEU A 26 24.67 -11.16 12.97
N THR A 27 23.57 -10.46 12.71
CA THR A 27 23.44 -9.02 12.95
C THR A 27 23.62 -8.69 14.44
N TYR A 28 22.91 -9.41 15.30
CA TYR A 28 23.00 -9.19 16.74
C TYR A 28 24.34 -9.64 17.30
N TYR A 29 24.95 -10.67 16.70
CA TYR A 29 26.34 -11.03 16.99
C TYR A 29 27.29 -9.86 16.73
N GLY A 30 27.15 -9.22 15.57
CA GLY A 30 28.03 -8.13 15.21
C GLY A 30 27.87 -6.90 16.09
N LEU A 31 26.64 -6.56 16.47
CA LEU A 31 26.38 -5.48 17.43
C LEU A 31 26.96 -5.81 18.81
N TYR A 32 26.73 -7.03 19.31
CA TYR A 32 27.22 -7.48 20.61
C TYR A 32 28.75 -7.40 20.69
N ARG A 33 29.45 -7.95 19.68
CA ARG A 33 30.92 -7.94 19.64
C ARG A 33 31.48 -6.54 19.47
N THR A 34 30.81 -5.66 18.71
CA THR A 34 31.23 -4.25 18.59
C THR A 34 31.15 -3.52 19.93
N LEU A 35 30.15 -3.81 20.77
CA LEU A 35 30.05 -3.22 22.11
C LEU A 35 31.14 -3.75 23.05
N GLU A 36 31.48 -5.04 22.97
CA GLU A 36 32.64 -5.60 23.68
C GLU A 36 33.97 -4.97 23.23
N GLU A 37 34.16 -4.74 21.92
CA GLU A 37 35.32 -4.00 21.39
C GLU A 37 35.43 -2.58 21.98
N PHE A 38 34.30 -1.97 22.37
CA PHE A 38 34.25 -0.68 23.05
C PHE A 38 34.42 -0.78 24.57
N GLY A 39 34.76 -1.98 25.09
CA GLY A 39 34.99 -2.24 26.51
C GLY A 39 33.70 -2.28 27.34
N LYS A 40 32.54 -2.49 26.71
CA LYS A 40 31.26 -2.67 27.41
C LYS A 40 31.01 -4.15 27.64
N LYS A 41 30.37 -4.49 28.76
CA LYS A 41 29.85 -5.81 29.08
C LYS A 41 28.37 -5.90 28.68
N PRO A 42 28.02 -6.49 27.53
CA PRO A 42 26.65 -6.48 27.05
C PRO A 42 25.85 -7.65 27.63
N LEU A 43 24.55 -7.45 27.77
CA LEU A 43 23.52 -8.46 28.03
C LEU A 43 22.62 -8.54 26.81
N MET A 44 22.52 -9.71 26.18
CA MET A 44 21.53 -9.95 25.14
C MET A 44 20.19 -10.25 25.82
N ILE A 45 19.19 -9.39 25.61
CA ILE A 45 17.86 -9.60 26.17
C ILE A 45 17.16 -10.67 25.33
N SER A 46 16.71 -11.73 26.00
CA SER A 46 15.95 -12.82 25.37
C SER A 46 14.64 -12.31 24.78
N LYS A 47 13.96 -13.13 23.98
CA LYS A 47 12.73 -12.73 23.29
C LYS A 47 11.66 -12.26 24.29
N ILE A 48 11.35 -10.97 24.24
CA ILE A 48 10.39 -10.33 25.15
C ILE A 48 8.99 -10.86 24.87
N GLY A 49 8.28 -11.27 25.91
CA GLY A 49 6.92 -11.82 25.82
C GLY A 49 6.84 -13.27 25.36
N ALA A 50 7.97 -13.96 25.17
CA ALA A 50 7.97 -15.37 24.82
C ALA A 50 7.39 -16.23 25.96
N SER A 51 6.55 -17.20 25.61
CA SER A 51 6.13 -18.25 26.55
C SER A 51 7.18 -19.36 26.60
N ALA A 52 7.14 -20.22 27.62
CA ALA A 52 8.03 -21.38 27.72
C ALA A 52 7.96 -22.34 26.51
N THR A 53 6.88 -22.28 25.73
CA THR A 53 6.65 -23.10 24.52
C THR A 53 6.90 -22.35 23.22
N ASP A 54 7.40 -21.11 23.25
CA ASP A 54 7.68 -20.35 22.04
C ASP A 54 8.76 -21.07 21.22
N PRO A 55 8.52 -21.38 19.93
CA PRO A 55 9.40 -22.20 19.12
C PRO A 55 10.78 -21.60 18.92
N GLU A 56 10.93 -20.28 18.99
CA GLU A 56 12.22 -19.61 18.75
C GLU A 56 13.15 -19.69 19.96
N ILE A 57 12.60 -19.84 21.17
CA ILE A 57 13.41 -20.00 22.39
C ILE A 57 13.71 -21.45 22.75
N GLN A 58 13.20 -22.41 21.95
CA GLN A 58 13.54 -23.82 22.09
C GLN A 58 14.97 -24.09 21.59
N ASP A 59 15.35 -25.36 21.47
CA ASP A 59 16.67 -25.76 20.96
C ASP A 59 16.79 -25.56 19.43
N THR A 60 16.87 -24.30 19.01
CA THR A 60 17.09 -23.87 17.63
C THR A 60 18.56 -23.53 17.38
N HIS A 61 18.97 -23.46 16.11
CA HIS A 61 20.33 -23.02 15.75
C HIS A 61 20.65 -21.63 16.34
N ALA A 62 19.64 -20.74 16.40
CA ALA A 62 19.75 -19.40 16.95
C ALA A 62 19.97 -19.44 18.48
N MET A 63 19.20 -20.25 19.20
CA MET A 63 19.32 -20.37 20.66
C MET A 63 20.62 -21.06 21.08
N ARG A 64 21.06 -22.10 20.36
CA ARG A 64 22.39 -22.72 20.58
C ARG A 64 23.51 -21.71 20.39
N PHE A 65 23.47 -20.96 19.29
CA PHE A 65 24.43 -19.90 19.03
C PHE A 65 24.38 -18.80 20.10
N ALA A 66 23.19 -18.37 20.52
CA ALA A 66 23.02 -17.34 21.53
C ALA A 66 23.58 -17.75 22.91
N LYS A 67 23.31 -18.97 23.36
CA LYS A 67 23.83 -19.51 24.63
C LYS A 67 25.36 -19.59 24.66
N GLU A 68 25.98 -19.80 23.50
CA GLU A 68 27.43 -19.88 23.39
C GLU A 68 28.10 -18.50 23.29
N HIS A 69 27.45 -17.55 22.60
CA HIS A 69 28.08 -16.29 22.23
C HIS A 69 27.60 -15.08 23.02
N TYR A 70 26.57 -15.18 23.85
CA TYR A 70 26.04 -14.03 24.60
C TYR A 70 25.90 -14.32 26.09
N ASN A 71 26.06 -13.27 26.90
CA ASN A 71 25.38 -13.21 28.19
C ASN A 71 23.89 -13.07 27.90
N LEU A 72 23.13 -14.16 28.02
CA LEU A 72 21.70 -14.17 27.70
C LEU A 72 20.87 -13.91 28.96
N SER A 73 19.92 -12.97 28.88
CA SER A 73 19.00 -12.72 29.98
C SER A 73 18.02 -13.88 30.19
N GLY A 74 17.37 -13.90 31.35
CA GLY A 74 16.12 -14.67 31.52
C GLY A 74 15.01 -14.19 30.57
N ILE A 75 13.88 -14.89 30.58
CA ILE A 75 12.70 -14.52 29.80
C ILE A 75 11.92 -13.45 30.58
N TYR A 76 11.67 -12.31 29.93
CA TYR A 76 10.87 -11.22 30.48
C TYR A 76 9.59 -11.04 29.66
N ASN A 77 8.53 -10.63 30.33
CA ASN A 77 7.27 -10.22 29.75
C ASN A 77 6.99 -8.74 30.10
N GLN A 78 5.90 -8.17 29.59
CA GLN A 78 5.61 -6.75 29.78
C GLN A 78 5.48 -6.33 31.26
N SER A 79 5.10 -7.22 32.17
CA SER A 79 4.90 -6.85 33.58
C SER A 79 6.18 -6.87 34.41
N ASN A 80 7.25 -7.54 33.95
CA ASN A 80 8.51 -7.64 34.69
C ASN A 80 9.73 -7.09 33.94
N LEU A 81 9.57 -6.62 32.69
CA LEU A 81 10.67 -6.10 31.87
C LEU A 81 11.39 -4.91 32.51
N SER A 82 10.70 -4.11 33.32
CA SER A 82 11.28 -3.00 34.07
C SER A 82 12.34 -3.41 35.11
N GLN A 83 12.38 -4.69 35.53
CA GLN A 83 13.41 -5.20 36.44
C GLN A 83 14.81 -5.15 35.83
N LEU A 84 14.92 -5.12 34.48
CA LEU A 84 16.20 -4.95 33.80
C LEU A 84 16.90 -3.63 34.16
N ASN A 85 16.16 -2.60 34.59
CA ASN A 85 16.76 -1.34 35.05
C ASN A 85 17.66 -1.49 36.29
N GLU A 86 17.51 -2.57 37.06
CA GLU A 86 18.35 -2.83 38.24
C GLU A 86 19.74 -3.38 37.89
N ILE A 87 19.89 -3.98 36.70
CA ILE A 87 21.11 -4.70 36.29
C ILE A 87 21.73 -4.17 35.00
N VAL A 88 21.07 -3.23 34.31
CA VAL A 88 21.52 -2.62 33.05
C VAL A 88 21.63 -1.10 33.17
N ASP A 89 22.73 -0.54 32.70
CA ASP A 89 22.99 0.92 32.71
C ASP A 89 22.52 1.65 31.44
N ALA A 90 22.54 0.96 30.29
CA ALA A 90 22.09 1.50 29.00
C ALA A 90 21.33 0.46 28.19
N PHE A 91 20.32 0.86 27.42
CA PHE A 91 19.59 0.00 26.51
C PHE A 91 19.85 0.39 25.06
N VAL A 92 20.19 -0.59 24.24
CA VAL A 92 20.34 -0.45 22.79
C VAL A 92 19.29 -1.30 22.10
N VAL A 93 18.36 -0.67 21.40
CA VAL A 93 17.51 -1.38 20.42
C VAL A 93 18.37 -1.67 19.20
N GLY A 94 18.50 -2.94 18.86
CA GLY A 94 19.35 -3.39 17.77
C GLY A 94 18.75 -3.17 16.38
N SER A 95 19.46 -3.72 15.39
CA SER A 95 19.04 -3.67 13.99
C SER A 95 17.82 -4.60 13.73
N ASP A 96 17.58 -4.88 12.47
CA ASP A 96 16.42 -5.54 11.92
C ASP A 96 15.14 -4.68 11.93
N GLN A 97 14.03 -5.25 11.48
CA GLN A 97 12.74 -4.55 11.29
C GLN A 97 11.98 -4.32 12.60
N VAL A 98 12.69 -4.01 13.67
CA VAL A 98 12.13 -3.79 15.02
C VAL A 98 11.24 -2.55 15.12
N TRP A 99 11.30 -1.63 14.15
CA TRP A 99 10.39 -0.48 14.03
C TRP A 99 9.40 -0.59 12.88
N ASN A 100 9.34 -1.72 12.19
CA ASN A 100 8.22 -2.03 11.30
C ASN A 100 6.99 -2.29 12.17
N TYR A 101 5.98 -1.40 12.13
CA TYR A 101 4.80 -1.49 13.00
C TYR A 101 4.10 -2.85 12.95
N GLY A 102 4.06 -3.50 11.78
CA GLY A 102 3.46 -4.83 11.62
C GLY A 102 4.14 -5.91 12.47
N ILE A 103 5.42 -5.72 12.80
CA ILE A 103 6.24 -6.58 13.66
C ILE A 103 6.26 -6.04 15.09
N SER A 104 6.52 -4.75 15.28
CA SER A 104 6.77 -4.15 16.59
C SER A 104 5.58 -4.23 17.53
N GLN A 105 4.35 -4.15 17.00
CA GLN A 105 3.12 -4.29 17.79
C GLN A 105 3.04 -5.63 18.54
N ASN A 106 3.66 -6.70 18.02
CA ASN A 106 3.68 -8.02 18.68
C ASN A 106 4.53 -8.03 19.95
N PHE A 107 5.37 -7.02 20.16
CA PHE A 107 6.23 -6.83 21.32
C PHE A 107 5.76 -5.65 22.19
N GLY A 108 4.51 -5.20 22.01
CA GLY A 108 3.97 -4.02 22.70
C GLY A 108 4.75 -2.76 22.30
N LYS A 109 5.33 -2.07 23.29
CA LYS A 109 6.17 -0.88 23.09
C LYS A 109 7.65 -1.11 23.46
N ALA A 110 8.05 -2.36 23.68
CA ALA A 110 9.41 -2.71 24.13
C ALA A 110 10.52 -2.28 23.15
N PHE A 111 10.26 -2.30 21.83
CA PHE A 111 11.21 -1.79 20.82
C PHE A 111 11.32 -0.26 20.79
N TYR A 112 10.49 0.45 21.57
CA TYR A 112 10.62 1.87 21.85
C TYR A 112 11.11 2.11 23.29
N LEU A 113 11.60 1.07 23.98
CA LEU A 113 12.17 1.10 25.32
C LEU A 113 11.25 1.76 26.36
N ASP A 114 9.94 1.52 26.26
CA ASP A 114 8.94 2.09 27.18
C ASP A 114 9.21 1.72 28.65
N PHE A 115 9.73 0.52 28.89
CA PHE A 115 10.11 0.00 30.21
C PHE A 115 11.40 0.58 30.80
N ALA A 116 12.27 1.20 29.99
CA ALA A 116 13.57 1.71 30.47
C ALA A 116 13.35 3.03 31.22
N GLY A 117 13.92 3.16 32.42
CA GLY A 117 13.84 4.35 33.25
C GLY A 117 14.46 5.57 32.59
N ASP A 118 14.04 6.78 32.94
CA ASP A 118 14.56 8.02 32.36
C ASP A 118 16.03 8.31 32.76
N ASP A 119 16.48 7.70 33.85
CA ASP A 119 17.89 7.65 34.29
C ASP A 119 18.76 6.73 33.43
N LYS A 120 18.17 5.93 32.54
CA LYS A 120 18.88 5.01 31.65
C LYS A 120 19.10 5.63 30.28
N ARG A 121 20.29 5.38 29.74
CA ARG A 121 20.64 5.71 28.36
C ARG A 121 19.87 4.82 27.39
N LYS A 122 19.20 5.42 26.40
CA LYS A 122 18.38 4.74 25.39
C LYS A 122 18.91 5.04 24.00
N ILE A 123 19.29 4.02 23.26
CA ILE A 123 19.90 4.13 21.93
C ILE A 123 19.18 3.23 20.95
N SER A 124 18.98 3.71 19.72
CA SER A 124 18.64 2.86 18.58
C SER A 124 19.87 2.72 17.71
N TYR A 125 20.31 1.48 17.44
CA TYR A 125 21.38 1.21 16.50
C TYR A 125 20.89 0.42 15.29
N ALA A 126 20.92 1.07 14.12
CA ALA A 126 20.56 0.47 12.84
C ALA A 126 19.14 -0.13 12.76
N SER A 127 18.21 0.25 13.65
CA SER A 127 16.82 -0.20 13.60
C SER A 127 16.15 0.17 12.27
N SER A 128 15.13 -0.58 11.88
CA SER A 128 14.55 -0.49 10.54
C SER A 128 13.04 -0.44 10.58
N PHE A 129 12.46 0.46 9.79
CA PHE A 129 11.03 0.50 9.48
C PHE A 129 10.68 -0.48 8.35
N GLY A 130 11.68 -0.88 7.55
CA GLY A 130 11.55 -1.82 6.44
C GLY A 130 10.95 -1.21 5.17
N HIS A 131 10.13 -0.17 5.31
CA HIS A 131 9.41 0.50 4.24
C HIS A 131 9.63 2.01 4.29
N ALA A 132 9.49 2.69 3.15
CA ALA A 132 9.59 4.16 3.06
C ALA A 132 8.37 4.90 3.65
N LYS A 133 7.38 4.15 4.16
CA LYS A 133 6.22 4.62 4.89
C LYS A 133 6.06 3.75 6.13
N ASP A 134 5.76 4.35 7.27
CA ASP A 134 5.31 3.60 8.45
C ASP A 134 3.81 3.28 8.36
N PHE A 135 3.43 2.11 8.86
CA PHE A 135 2.06 1.61 8.89
C PHE A 135 1.43 1.67 10.28
N ALA A 136 2.06 2.37 11.23
CA ALA A 136 1.44 2.73 12.50
C ALA A 136 0.11 3.49 12.27
N PRO A 137 -0.98 3.14 12.99
CA PRO A 137 -2.22 3.91 13.00
C PRO A 137 -1.95 5.37 13.41
N GLU A 138 -2.71 6.31 12.86
CA GLU A 138 -2.53 7.75 13.13
C GLU A 138 -2.64 8.08 14.62
N GLU A 139 -3.51 7.38 15.35
CA GLU A 139 -3.66 7.51 16.80
C GLU A 139 -2.46 7.01 17.61
N GLU A 140 -1.64 6.11 17.07
CA GLU A 140 -0.46 5.54 17.75
C GLU A 140 0.80 6.37 17.53
N VAL A 141 0.84 7.18 16.46
CA VAL A 141 2.00 8.01 16.11
C VAL A 141 2.42 8.96 17.24
N PRO A 142 1.51 9.69 17.93
CA PRO A 142 1.90 10.54 19.06
C PRO A 142 2.53 9.76 20.22
N ASN A 143 2.01 8.56 20.53
CA ASN A 143 2.51 7.72 21.62
C ASN A 143 3.92 7.20 21.32
N ILE A 144 4.13 6.72 20.09
CA ILE A 144 5.44 6.27 19.62
C ILE A 144 6.43 7.45 19.55
N SER A 145 6.00 8.60 19.04
CA SER A 145 6.82 9.83 19.00
C SER A 145 7.29 10.23 20.39
N ALA A 146 6.40 10.19 21.40
CA ALA A 146 6.76 10.50 22.78
C ALA A 146 7.84 9.55 23.33
N LEU A 147 7.73 8.25 23.03
CA LEU A 147 8.74 7.27 23.43
C LEU A 147 10.07 7.45 22.69
N MET A 148 10.03 7.66 21.37
CA MET A 148 11.25 7.88 20.57
C MET A 148 12.01 9.14 21.00
N LYS A 149 11.31 10.18 21.46
CA LYS A 149 11.95 11.40 22.00
C LYS A 149 12.73 11.16 23.31
N ARG A 150 12.50 10.03 23.99
CA ARG A 150 13.28 9.62 25.18
C ARG A 150 14.63 8.99 24.82
N PHE A 151 14.90 8.73 23.54
CA PHE A 151 16.19 8.18 23.10
C PHE A 151 17.27 9.27 23.10
N ASN A 152 18.43 8.97 23.67
CA ASN A 152 19.59 9.86 23.67
C ASN A 152 20.23 9.96 22.28
N ALA A 153 20.14 8.88 21.49
CA ALA A 153 20.64 8.82 20.13
C ALA A 153 19.84 7.80 19.31
N ILE A 154 19.47 8.17 18.08
CA ILE A 154 18.76 7.30 17.15
C ILE A 154 19.58 7.14 15.88
N SER A 155 19.80 5.90 15.48
CA SER A 155 20.22 5.56 14.13
C SER A 155 19.35 4.45 13.54
N VAL A 156 19.32 4.45 12.22
CA VAL A 156 18.58 3.49 11.38
C VAL A 156 19.47 3.03 10.23
N ARG A 157 19.18 1.90 9.59
CA ARG A 157 20.04 1.36 8.51
C ARG A 157 19.67 1.83 7.10
N GLU A 158 18.43 2.26 6.89
CA GLU A 158 17.97 2.81 5.62
C GLU A 158 17.80 4.33 5.64
N ASP A 159 18.21 4.99 4.56
CA ASP A 159 18.07 6.45 4.38
C ASP A 159 16.62 6.94 4.50
N THR A 160 15.67 6.19 3.96
CA THR A 160 14.23 6.45 4.11
C THR A 160 13.75 6.39 5.56
N GLY A 161 14.41 5.58 6.41
CA GLY A 161 14.12 5.52 7.84
C GLY A 161 14.52 6.80 8.56
N VAL A 162 15.57 7.48 8.11
CA VAL A 162 15.98 8.80 8.66
C VAL A 162 14.89 9.82 8.37
N ALA A 163 14.38 9.82 7.13
CA ALA A 163 13.27 10.68 6.74
C ALA A 163 12.00 10.39 7.56
N LEU A 164 11.67 9.12 7.81
CA LEU A 164 10.51 8.73 8.63
C LEU A 164 10.64 9.17 10.08
N ALA A 165 11.79 8.92 10.71
CA ALA A 165 12.07 9.34 12.08
C ALA A 165 11.86 10.87 12.25
N HIS A 166 12.36 11.65 11.29
CA HIS A 166 12.18 13.10 11.29
C HIS A 166 10.73 13.53 11.00
N LYS A 167 10.12 13.04 9.90
CA LYS A 167 8.84 13.55 9.41
C LYS A 167 7.62 13.07 10.21
N VAL A 168 7.63 11.81 10.65
CA VAL A 168 6.50 11.17 11.32
C VAL A 168 6.62 11.33 12.83
N TYR A 169 7.82 11.09 13.36
CA TYR A 169 8.04 11.01 14.81
C TYR A 169 8.73 12.25 15.40
N ASN A 170 9.16 13.19 14.56
CA ASN A 170 9.85 14.41 14.97
C ASN A 170 11.07 14.13 15.87
N VAL A 171 11.90 13.16 15.47
CA VAL A 171 13.16 12.82 16.13
C VAL A 171 14.31 12.79 15.12
N PRO A 172 15.51 13.28 15.50
CA PRO A 172 16.68 13.19 14.64
C PRO A 172 17.16 11.72 14.57
N ALA A 173 17.56 11.29 13.37
CA ALA A 173 18.15 9.97 13.17
C ALA A 173 19.36 10.06 12.24
N THR A 174 20.33 9.16 12.41
CA THR A 174 21.48 9.02 11.51
C THR A 174 21.40 7.69 10.76
N GLN A 175 21.69 7.69 9.46
CA GLN A 175 21.85 6.44 8.74
C GLN A 175 23.20 5.81 9.11
N VAL A 176 23.20 4.57 9.56
CA VAL A 176 24.40 3.82 9.93
C VAL A 176 24.46 2.46 9.23
N ALA A 177 25.66 1.88 9.19
CA ALA A 177 25.91 0.57 8.63
C ALA A 177 25.20 -0.52 9.45
N GLU A 178 24.62 -1.48 8.73
CA GLU A 178 24.13 -2.71 9.31
C GLU A 178 25.24 -3.41 10.14
N PRO A 179 24.97 -3.82 11.40
CA PRO A 179 25.89 -4.51 12.30
C PRO A 179 26.77 -5.59 11.67
N ILE A 180 26.29 -6.32 10.66
CA ILE A 180 27.10 -7.35 9.99
C ILE A 180 28.38 -6.80 9.37
N PHE A 181 28.42 -5.51 9.01
CA PHE A 181 29.60 -4.89 8.42
C PHE A 181 30.56 -4.35 9.48
N LEU A 182 30.13 -4.22 10.73
CA LEU A 182 30.99 -3.74 11.84
C LEU A 182 31.97 -4.82 12.29
N THR A 183 31.55 -6.08 12.23
CA THR A 183 32.40 -7.24 12.55
C THR A 183 33.40 -7.49 11.45
N SER A 184 34.63 -7.86 11.79
CA SER A 184 35.67 -8.14 10.79
C SER A 184 35.39 -9.43 10.00
N ASN A 185 36.01 -9.58 8.83
CA ASN A 185 35.85 -10.80 8.02
C ASN A 185 36.51 -12.00 8.70
N GLU A 186 37.65 -11.79 9.35
CA GLU A 186 38.41 -12.80 10.09
C GLU A 186 37.51 -13.48 11.13
N ARG A 187 36.73 -12.71 11.87
CA ARG A 187 35.81 -13.24 12.88
C ARG A 187 34.72 -14.12 12.28
N TYR A 188 34.16 -13.74 11.13
CA TYR A 188 33.20 -14.60 10.44
C TYR A 188 33.85 -15.84 9.83
N PHE A 189 35.10 -15.77 9.37
CA PHE A 189 35.85 -16.93 8.91
C PHE A 189 36.18 -17.90 10.06
N GLU A 190 36.50 -17.40 11.26
CA GLU A 190 36.68 -18.23 12.47
C GLU A 190 35.40 -19.00 12.80
N LEU A 191 34.24 -18.33 12.78
CA LEU A 191 32.95 -18.99 13.00
C LEU A 191 32.64 -20.00 11.89
N ALA A 192 32.88 -19.64 10.63
CA ALA A 192 32.68 -20.53 9.49
C ALA A 192 33.57 -21.79 9.58
N ALA A 193 34.79 -21.68 10.10
CA ALA A 193 35.73 -22.80 10.23
C ALA A 193 35.24 -23.93 11.17
N ARG A 194 34.22 -23.65 12.01
CA ARG A 194 33.60 -24.65 12.88
C ARG A 194 32.62 -25.58 12.17
N SER A 195 32.12 -25.16 11.01
CA SER A 195 31.23 -25.97 10.18
C SER A 195 31.98 -27.13 9.52
N GLN A 196 31.35 -28.30 9.50
CA GLN A 196 31.83 -29.50 8.80
C GLN A 196 31.20 -29.65 7.40
N ARG A 197 30.47 -28.64 6.91
CA ARG A 197 29.87 -28.70 5.56
C ARG A 197 30.97 -28.79 4.51
N ASP A 198 30.86 -29.79 3.64
CA ASP A 198 31.71 -29.89 2.46
C ASP A 198 31.44 -28.72 1.52
N VAL A 199 32.51 -28.08 1.07
CA VAL A 199 32.52 -26.93 0.16
C VAL A 199 33.60 -27.07 -0.90
N SER A 200 34.06 -28.29 -1.16
CA SER A 200 35.11 -28.61 -2.14
C SER A 200 34.71 -28.27 -3.58
N GLU A 201 33.43 -28.40 -3.91
CA GLU A 201 32.89 -28.10 -5.23
C GLU A 201 32.51 -26.64 -5.40
N LYS A 202 32.49 -26.15 -6.65
CA LYS A 202 31.98 -24.82 -6.97
C LYS A 202 30.46 -24.83 -7.04
N TYR A 203 29.81 -23.91 -6.33
CA TYR A 203 28.35 -23.80 -6.28
C TYR A 203 27.86 -22.36 -6.28
N LEU A 204 26.64 -22.21 -6.77
CA LEU A 204 25.76 -21.09 -6.50
C LEU A 204 25.02 -21.36 -5.20
N LEU A 205 25.09 -20.41 -4.27
CA LEU A 205 24.31 -20.44 -3.04
C LEU A 205 23.04 -19.60 -3.23
N ALA A 206 21.87 -20.21 -3.09
CA ALA A 206 20.60 -19.52 -3.09
C ALA A 206 20.07 -19.40 -1.66
N TYR A 207 20.00 -18.20 -1.08
CA TYR A 207 19.32 -17.96 0.19
C TYR A 207 17.96 -17.32 -0.06
N VAL A 208 16.89 -18.10 0.06
CA VAL A 208 15.53 -17.73 -0.36
C VAL A 208 14.54 -17.85 0.81
N LEU A 209 13.97 -16.72 1.22
CA LEU A 209 12.98 -16.65 2.29
C LEU A 209 11.57 -16.97 1.78
N ASP A 210 11.22 -16.53 0.58
CA ASP A 210 9.88 -16.74 -0.01
C ASP A 210 10.00 -17.42 -1.39
N PRO A 211 10.10 -18.76 -1.46
CA PRO A 211 10.28 -19.48 -2.72
C PRO A 211 9.12 -19.32 -3.69
N THR A 212 9.43 -19.14 -4.98
CA THR A 212 8.46 -19.13 -6.08
C THR A 212 9.01 -19.87 -7.30
N PRO A 213 8.16 -20.37 -8.22
CA PRO A 213 8.60 -21.00 -9.45
C PRO A 213 9.53 -20.10 -10.30
N GLU A 214 9.30 -18.79 -10.29
CA GLU A 214 10.10 -17.82 -11.06
C GLU A 214 11.49 -17.63 -10.44
N LYS A 215 11.60 -17.59 -9.10
CA LYS A 215 12.90 -17.58 -8.41
C LYS A 215 13.68 -18.87 -8.67
N ARG A 216 12.99 -20.03 -8.64
CA ARG A 216 13.58 -21.32 -9.02
C ARG A 216 14.11 -21.30 -10.44
N ALA A 217 13.34 -20.78 -11.40
CA ALA A 217 13.77 -20.66 -12.79
C ALA A 217 15.03 -19.78 -12.93
N ALA A 218 15.08 -18.64 -12.23
CA ALA A 218 16.25 -17.77 -12.23
C ALA A 218 17.49 -18.46 -11.63
N ILE A 219 17.34 -19.18 -10.51
CA ILE A 219 18.42 -19.95 -9.88
C ILE A 219 18.98 -21.00 -10.85
N LEU A 220 18.10 -21.80 -11.47
CA LEU A 220 18.49 -22.82 -12.45
C LEU A 220 19.22 -22.19 -13.65
N HIS A 221 18.72 -21.07 -14.14
CA HIS A 221 19.31 -20.35 -15.26
C HIS A 221 20.73 -19.86 -14.95
N ILE A 222 20.94 -19.19 -13.81
CA ILE A 222 22.27 -18.72 -13.41
C ILE A 222 23.24 -19.90 -13.23
N ALA A 223 22.79 -20.95 -12.54
CA ALA A 223 23.62 -22.13 -12.28
C ALA A 223 24.06 -22.82 -13.58
N GLN A 224 23.16 -22.94 -14.55
CA GLN A 224 23.48 -23.49 -15.87
C GLN A 224 24.49 -22.61 -16.63
N LYS A 225 24.31 -21.29 -16.60
CA LYS A 225 25.18 -20.35 -17.34
C LYS A 225 26.59 -20.26 -16.77
N LEU A 226 26.72 -20.41 -15.45
CA LEU A 226 28.00 -20.34 -14.76
C LEU A 226 28.64 -21.71 -14.50
N ASP A 227 27.99 -22.81 -14.92
CA ASP A 227 28.40 -24.19 -14.66
C ASP A 227 28.68 -24.44 -13.16
N LEU A 228 27.66 -24.14 -12.33
CA LEU A 228 27.72 -24.25 -10.88
C LEU A 228 26.70 -25.25 -10.34
N LYS A 229 27.09 -26.02 -9.33
CA LYS A 229 26.10 -26.76 -8.51
C LYS A 229 25.19 -25.79 -7.76
N ILE A 230 23.98 -26.23 -7.44
CA ILE A 230 23.02 -25.41 -6.68
C ILE A 230 22.99 -25.89 -5.24
N ARG A 231 23.07 -24.96 -4.30
CA ARG A 231 22.79 -25.20 -2.87
C ARG A 231 21.81 -24.15 -2.39
N VAL A 232 20.74 -24.57 -1.72
CA VAL A 232 19.65 -23.67 -1.29
C VAL A 232 19.52 -23.67 0.22
N ILE A 233 19.55 -22.49 0.81
CA ILE A 233 19.15 -22.23 2.20
C ILE A 233 17.76 -21.59 2.16
N LEU A 234 16.82 -22.13 2.94
CA LEU A 234 15.46 -21.60 3.08
C LEU A 234 15.33 -20.75 4.35
N ASP A 235 14.15 -20.16 4.55
CA ASP A 235 13.80 -19.47 5.81
C ASP A 235 14.00 -20.42 7.01
N GLY A 236 14.62 -19.91 8.09
CA GLY A 236 15.02 -20.71 9.25
C GLY A 236 13.89 -21.01 10.24
N PHE A 237 12.68 -20.47 10.02
CA PHE A 237 11.50 -20.83 10.81
C PHE A 237 11.12 -22.32 10.60
N PRO A 238 11.22 -23.17 11.65
CA PRO A 238 11.05 -24.62 11.48
C PRO A 238 9.71 -25.04 10.87
N HIS A 239 8.62 -24.37 11.27
CA HIS A 239 7.27 -24.68 10.79
C HIS A 239 7.01 -24.30 9.32
N LEU A 240 7.85 -23.46 8.71
CA LEU A 240 7.74 -23.07 7.29
C LEU A 240 8.59 -23.96 6.37
N PHE A 241 9.49 -24.77 6.94
CA PHE A 241 10.48 -25.51 6.15
C PHE A 241 9.83 -26.42 5.11
N ASP A 242 8.88 -27.27 5.50
CA ASP A 242 8.26 -28.25 4.60
C ASP A 242 7.46 -27.61 3.46
N GLU A 243 6.81 -26.47 3.73
CA GLU A 243 6.08 -25.72 2.71
C GLU A 243 7.06 -25.06 1.73
N ASN A 244 8.08 -24.39 2.24
CA ASN A 244 9.09 -23.72 1.42
C ASN A 244 9.93 -24.72 0.63
N TYR A 245 10.24 -25.89 1.19
CA TYR A 245 10.93 -26.98 0.52
C TYR A 245 10.15 -27.45 -0.71
N ARG A 246 8.84 -27.72 -0.55
CA ARG A 246 7.95 -28.11 -1.65
C ARG A 246 7.84 -27.02 -2.72
N LYS A 247 7.68 -25.76 -2.33
CA LYS A 247 7.62 -24.61 -3.27
C LYS A 247 8.92 -24.42 -4.03
N MET A 248 10.06 -24.61 -3.37
CA MET A 248 11.37 -24.48 -4.00
C MET A 248 11.60 -25.57 -5.03
N GLY A 249 11.09 -26.79 -4.81
CA GLY A 249 11.08 -27.86 -5.81
C GLY A 249 12.46 -28.20 -6.38
N LEU A 250 13.50 -28.17 -5.54
CA LEU A 250 14.88 -28.57 -5.85
C LEU A 250 15.38 -29.55 -4.78
N GLU A 251 14.73 -30.72 -4.71
CA GLU A 251 14.75 -31.63 -3.54
C GLU A 251 16.15 -32.18 -3.17
N GLY A 252 17.13 -32.16 -4.09
CA GLY A 252 18.54 -32.52 -3.83
C GLY A 252 19.51 -31.34 -3.64
N ALA A 253 19.05 -30.11 -3.81
CA ALA A 253 19.88 -28.91 -3.64
C ALA A 253 19.59 -28.16 -2.33
N VAL A 254 18.43 -28.40 -1.70
CA VAL A 254 18.06 -27.73 -0.45
C VAL A 254 18.82 -28.34 0.72
N GLU A 255 19.57 -27.49 1.41
CA GLU A 255 20.29 -27.83 2.62
C GLU A 255 19.33 -28.05 3.79
N ARG A 256 19.59 -29.09 4.56
CA ARG A 256 18.85 -29.45 5.78
C ARG A 256 19.75 -29.30 7.00
N ASP A 257 19.13 -29.05 8.15
CA ASP A 257 19.79 -28.98 9.46
C ASP A 257 20.96 -27.98 9.49
N ILE A 258 20.75 -26.79 8.93
CA ILE A 258 21.76 -25.74 8.87
C ILE A 258 21.92 -25.09 10.25
N GLU A 259 23.15 -25.10 10.75
CA GLU A 259 23.56 -24.27 11.88
C GLU A 259 23.99 -22.87 11.43
N THR A 260 24.04 -21.91 12.35
CA THR A 260 24.54 -20.55 12.07
C THR A 260 25.97 -20.56 11.48
N TYR A 261 26.82 -21.50 11.92
CA TYR A 261 28.16 -21.69 11.37
C TYR A 261 28.15 -22.20 9.93
N ASP A 262 27.21 -23.07 9.59
CA ASP A 262 27.04 -23.61 8.23
C ASP A 262 26.64 -22.52 7.26
N PHE A 263 25.72 -21.63 7.67
CA PHE A 263 25.34 -20.47 6.88
C PHE A 263 26.55 -19.61 6.47
N LEU A 264 27.43 -19.29 7.43
CA LEU A 264 28.66 -18.54 7.17
C LEU A 264 29.63 -19.31 6.26
N LYS A 265 29.83 -20.61 6.51
CA LYS A 265 30.70 -21.48 5.70
C LYS A 265 30.26 -21.52 4.24
N LEU A 266 28.95 -21.65 4.00
CA LEU A 266 28.39 -21.68 2.65
C LEU A 266 28.57 -20.34 1.92
N TYR A 267 28.27 -19.22 2.59
CA TYR A 267 28.48 -17.90 2.00
C TYR A 267 29.96 -17.64 1.69
N ALA A 268 30.86 -17.95 2.61
CA ALA A 268 32.30 -17.75 2.46
C ALA A 268 32.92 -18.52 1.27
N ASN A 269 32.36 -19.68 0.90
CA ASN A 269 32.96 -20.58 -0.09
C ASN A 269 32.18 -20.66 -1.42
N CYS A 270 30.99 -20.07 -1.52
CA CYS A 270 30.25 -20.05 -2.78
C CYS A 270 30.98 -19.26 -3.88
N SER A 271 30.62 -19.56 -5.13
CA SER A 271 31.10 -18.85 -6.33
C SER A 271 30.14 -17.75 -6.78
N TYR A 272 28.85 -17.87 -6.43
CA TYR A 272 27.83 -16.89 -6.76
C TYR A 272 26.68 -16.98 -5.73
N VAL A 273 26.01 -15.86 -5.45
CA VAL A 273 24.83 -15.82 -4.55
C VAL A 273 23.56 -15.42 -5.31
N PHE A 274 22.47 -16.16 -5.11
CA PHE A 274 21.12 -15.69 -5.42
C PHE A 274 20.36 -15.47 -4.11
N THR A 275 19.67 -14.34 -3.95
CA THR A 275 18.91 -14.11 -2.71
C THR A 275 17.72 -13.17 -2.87
N ASP A 276 16.71 -13.36 -2.04
CA ASP A 276 15.62 -12.39 -1.82
C ASP A 276 15.64 -11.81 -0.38
N SER A 277 16.75 -12.04 0.34
CA SER A 277 16.97 -11.61 1.71
C SER A 277 17.90 -10.40 1.76
N PHE A 278 17.52 -9.38 2.53
CA PHE A 278 18.39 -8.21 2.76
C PHE A 278 19.73 -8.63 3.38
N HIS A 279 19.69 -9.48 4.41
CA HIS A 279 20.90 -10.02 5.02
C HIS A 279 21.64 -10.96 4.09
N GLY A 280 20.93 -11.66 3.20
CA GLY A 280 21.57 -12.45 2.15
C GLY A 280 22.40 -11.58 1.19
N THR A 281 21.87 -10.41 0.78
CA THR A 281 22.62 -9.41 0.01
C THR A 281 23.78 -8.86 0.81
N ALA A 282 23.56 -8.57 2.08
CA ALA A 282 24.59 -8.01 2.96
C ALA A 282 25.76 -8.99 3.16
N PHE A 283 25.51 -10.29 3.32
CA PHE A 283 26.56 -11.31 3.40
C PHE A 283 27.27 -11.57 2.07
N ALA A 284 26.57 -11.45 0.93
CA ALA A 284 27.23 -11.50 -0.37
C ALA A 284 28.23 -10.34 -0.53
N LEU A 285 27.87 -9.13 -0.07
CA LEU A 285 28.79 -7.99 -0.01
C LEU A 285 29.94 -8.24 0.98
N LYS A 286 29.63 -8.76 2.18
CA LYS A 286 30.60 -9.01 3.25
C LYS A 286 31.73 -9.96 2.84
N PHE A 287 31.37 -11.03 2.12
CA PHE A 287 32.30 -12.03 1.63
C PHE A 287 32.77 -11.79 0.19
N GLU A 288 32.46 -10.63 -0.37
CA GLU A 288 32.84 -10.22 -1.73
C GLU A 288 32.47 -11.28 -2.80
N LYS A 289 31.24 -11.80 -2.71
CA LYS A 289 30.70 -12.81 -3.63
C LYS A 289 29.83 -12.18 -4.71
N PRO A 290 30.07 -12.43 -6.01
CA PRO A 290 29.15 -12.02 -7.07
C PRO A 290 27.74 -12.50 -6.76
N PHE A 291 26.73 -11.65 -6.98
CA PHE A 291 25.38 -11.96 -6.51
C PHE A 291 24.27 -11.37 -7.36
N THR A 292 23.08 -11.97 -7.30
CA THR A 292 21.81 -11.42 -7.77
C THR A 292 20.84 -11.32 -6.61
N THR A 293 20.23 -10.16 -6.46
CA THR A 293 19.20 -9.90 -5.45
C THR A 293 17.84 -9.65 -6.09
N ILE A 294 16.82 -10.37 -5.63
CA ILE A 294 15.42 -10.11 -5.96
C ILE A 294 14.75 -9.34 -4.82
N GLY A 295 14.30 -8.12 -5.09
CA GLY A 295 13.68 -7.25 -4.10
C GLY A 295 12.41 -7.85 -3.50
N ASN A 296 12.43 -8.10 -2.20
CA ASN A 296 11.30 -8.68 -1.49
C ASN A 296 10.37 -7.58 -0.94
N LYS A 297 9.39 -7.19 -1.74
CA LYS A 297 8.45 -6.09 -1.42
C LYS A 297 7.68 -6.31 -0.11
N ARG A 298 7.28 -7.55 0.17
CA ARG A 298 6.54 -7.92 1.38
C ARG A 298 7.38 -7.84 2.64
N ARG A 299 8.69 -8.13 2.53
CA ARG A 299 9.62 -8.15 3.66
C ARG A 299 10.40 -6.84 3.83
N GLY A 300 9.94 -5.73 3.27
CA GLY A 300 10.58 -4.42 3.48
C GLY A 300 11.65 -4.08 2.43
N ILE A 301 11.20 -3.44 1.35
CA ILE A 301 12.00 -3.13 0.15
C ILE A 301 12.99 -1.98 0.32
N ALA A 302 12.67 -1.02 1.20
CA ALA A 302 13.43 0.23 1.30
C ALA A 302 14.89 0.01 1.72
N ARG A 303 15.13 -1.09 2.47
CA ARG A 303 16.44 -1.55 2.89
C ARG A 303 17.33 -1.93 1.70
N PHE A 304 16.76 -2.60 0.71
CA PHE A 304 17.46 -2.97 -0.52
C PHE A 304 17.83 -1.72 -1.31
N ASP A 305 16.87 -0.85 -1.59
CA ASP A 305 17.13 0.38 -2.34
C ASP A 305 18.23 1.23 -1.67
N SER A 306 18.19 1.34 -0.34
CA SER A 306 19.18 2.07 0.43
C SER A 306 20.59 1.47 0.35
N ILE A 307 20.75 0.15 0.48
CA ILE A 307 22.08 -0.47 0.41
C ILE A 307 22.66 -0.41 -1.00
N PHE A 308 21.83 -0.56 -2.04
CA PHE A 308 22.25 -0.42 -3.44
C PHE A 308 22.68 1.03 -3.77
N ARG A 309 21.96 2.04 -3.25
CA ARG A 309 22.41 3.44 -3.31
C ARG A 309 23.75 3.64 -2.60
N LEU A 310 23.91 3.09 -1.41
CA LEU A 310 25.13 3.22 -0.61
C LEU A 310 26.37 2.67 -1.34
N ILE A 311 26.25 1.49 -1.96
CA ILE A 311 27.34 0.87 -2.71
C ILE A 311 27.50 1.42 -4.14
N GLY A 312 26.61 2.32 -4.58
CA GLY A 312 26.67 2.93 -5.91
C GLY A 312 26.40 1.97 -7.06
N ARG A 313 25.59 0.92 -6.85
CA ARG A 313 25.29 -0.11 -7.86
C ARG A 313 23.80 -0.37 -7.95
N ASN A 314 23.28 -0.65 -9.14
CA ASN A 314 21.90 -1.08 -9.36
C ASN A 314 21.82 -2.30 -10.31
N ASP A 315 22.95 -2.81 -10.77
CA ASP A 315 23.08 -3.85 -11.78
C ASP A 315 23.01 -5.28 -11.21
N ARG A 316 22.81 -5.44 -9.89
CA ARG A 316 22.57 -6.74 -9.25
C ARG A 316 21.22 -6.84 -8.55
N PHE A 317 20.32 -5.90 -8.80
CA PHE A 317 19.00 -5.81 -8.17
C PHE A 317 17.87 -5.90 -9.19
N ALA A 318 16.91 -6.80 -8.98
CA ALA A 318 15.69 -6.91 -9.79
C ALA A 318 14.45 -6.98 -8.92
N PHE A 319 13.32 -6.48 -9.44
CA PHE A 319 12.02 -6.69 -8.80
C PHE A 319 11.37 -8.00 -9.23
N ASN A 320 11.60 -8.43 -10.49
CA ASN A 320 11.04 -9.66 -11.03
C ASN A 320 12.18 -10.65 -11.33
N PRO A 321 12.10 -11.91 -10.89
CA PRO A 321 13.11 -12.92 -11.22
C PRO A 321 13.33 -13.11 -12.72
N GLU A 322 12.31 -12.85 -13.55
CA GLU A 322 12.42 -12.93 -15.01
C GLU A 322 13.46 -12.00 -15.62
N ASP A 323 13.73 -10.85 -14.97
CA ASP A 323 14.69 -9.87 -15.48
C ASP A 323 16.10 -10.46 -15.53
N VAL A 324 16.39 -11.43 -14.66
CA VAL A 324 17.68 -12.17 -14.65
C VAL A 324 17.91 -12.92 -15.96
N MET A 325 16.86 -13.52 -16.49
CA MET A 325 16.92 -14.31 -17.74
C MET A 325 16.91 -13.40 -18.97
N LYS A 326 16.39 -12.17 -18.86
CA LYS A 326 16.30 -11.20 -19.96
C LYS A 326 17.56 -10.38 -20.15
N ASP A 327 18.37 -10.23 -19.09
CA ASP A 327 19.57 -9.37 -19.09
C ASP A 327 20.75 -10.08 -18.38
N GLU A 328 21.22 -11.17 -18.99
CA GLU A 328 22.34 -11.96 -18.45
C GLU A 328 23.59 -11.09 -18.24
N THR A 329 23.87 -10.14 -19.15
CA THR A 329 25.04 -9.25 -19.04
C THR A 329 25.00 -8.44 -17.76
N ARG A 330 23.83 -7.86 -17.43
CA ARG A 330 23.66 -7.11 -16.18
C ARG A 330 23.90 -7.95 -14.95
N PHE A 331 23.42 -9.19 -14.87
CA PHE A 331 23.50 -9.97 -13.63
C PHE A 331 24.76 -10.84 -13.50
N LEU A 332 25.31 -11.32 -14.62
CA LEU A 332 26.37 -12.34 -14.63
C LEU A 332 27.76 -11.77 -14.93
N SER A 333 27.87 -10.50 -15.29
CA SER A 333 29.18 -9.88 -15.52
C SER A 333 30.05 -9.93 -14.26
N PRO A 334 31.39 -10.03 -14.40
CA PRO A 334 32.31 -9.95 -13.26
C PRO A 334 32.05 -8.71 -12.42
N MET A 335 32.21 -8.83 -11.11
CA MET A 335 31.98 -7.72 -10.19
C MET A 335 33.29 -7.30 -9.55
N ASP A 336 33.65 -6.02 -9.73
CA ASP A 336 34.73 -5.39 -8.98
C ASP A 336 34.19 -4.88 -7.64
N PHE A 337 34.78 -5.39 -6.56
CA PHE A 337 34.44 -5.03 -5.19
C PHE A 337 35.25 -3.85 -4.65
N LYS A 338 36.29 -3.39 -5.33
CA LYS A 338 37.21 -2.38 -4.77
C LYS A 338 36.50 -1.09 -4.34
N ASP A 339 35.64 -0.52 -5.19
CA ASP A 339 34.86 0.69 -4.85
C ASP A 339 33.73 0.39 -3.85
N ILE A 340 33.09 -0.77 -3.99
CA ILE A 340 32.00 -1.23 -3.09
C ILE A 340 32.53 -1.35 -1.66
N THR A 341 33.63 -2.09 -1.48
CA THR A 341 34.29 -2.32 -0.20
C THR A 341 34.80 -1.01 0.39
N LYS A 342 35.34 -0.10 -0.44
CA LYS A 342 35.72 1.24 0.04
C LYS A 342 34.53 2.00 0.62
N ARG A 343 33.41 2.11 -0.12
CA ARG A 343 32.20 2.83 0.34
C ARG A 343 31.62 2.22 1.61
N LEU A 344 31.57 0.88 1.68
CA LEU A 344 31.11 0.17 2.88
C LEU A 344 32.03 0.44 4.07
N ASN A 345 33.36 0.37 3.90
CA ASN A 345 34.31 0.62 4.97
C ASN A 345 34.27 2.07 5.49
N ASP A 346 34.10 3.04 4.59
CA ASP A 346 33.92 4.45 4.97
C ASP A 346 32.64 4.61 5.83
N HIS A 347 31.54 3.97 5.41
CA HIS A 347 30.29 3.99 6.16
C HIS A 347 30.38 3.26 7.50
N VAL A 348 31.07 2.10 7.56
CA VAL A 348 31.35 1.35 8.78
C VAL A 348 32.19 2.17 9.77
N THR A 349 33.21 2.86 9.29
CA THR A 349 34.08 3.71 10.12
C THR A 349 33.27 4.82 10.80
N MET A 350 32.45 5.53 10.01
CA MET A 350 31.51 6.53 10.52
C MET A 350 30.53 5.92 11.53
N SER A 351 29.99 4.73 11.24
CA SER A 351 28.99 4.07 12.08
C SER A 351 29.54 3.56 13.40
N LYS A 352 30.77 3.02 13.43
CA LYS A 352 31.47 2.66 14.67
C LYS A 352 31.74 3.91 15.51
N ALA A 353 32.17 5.01 14.88
CA ALA A 353 32.37 6.28 15.58
C ALA A 353 31.05 6.81 16.18
N TRP A 354 29.96 6.76 15.40
CA TRP A 354 28.62 7.15 15.86
C TRP A 354 28.15 6.32 17.05
N LEU A 355 28.26 4.99 17.00
CA LEU A 355 27.85 4.11 18.10
C LEU A 355 28.70 4.34 19.35
N LYS A 356 30.01 4.55 19.18
CA LYS A 356 30.93 4.85 20.29
C LYS A 356 30.61 6.20 20.95
N ASP A 357 30.19 7.19 20.19
CA ASP A 357 29.72 8.47 20.73
C ASP A 357 28.37 8.29 21.46
N ALA A 358 27.40 7.66 20.81
CA ALA A 358 26.08 7.40 21.35
C ALA A 358 26.13 6.66 22.70
N ILE A 359 27.00 5.65 22.84
CA ILE A 359 27.11 4.87 24.08
C ILE A 359 27.77 5.63 25.24
N ASN A 360 28.54 6.66 24.94
CA ASN A 360 29.23 7.47 25.95
C ASN A 360 28.52 8.81 26.22
N LYS A 361 27.45 9.13 25.47
CA LYS A 361 26.65 10.33 25.66
C LYS A 361 26.07 10.40 27.09
N PRO A 362 26.06 11.56 27.77
CA PRO A 362 25.43 11.67 29.08
C PRO A 362 23.93 11.38 28.99
N VAL A 363 23.36 10.83 30.06
CA VAL A 363 21.91 10.76 30.20
C VAL A 363 21.45 12.18 30.54
N GLU A 364 20.87 12.88 29.57
CA GLU A 364 20.22 14.17 29.82
C GLU A 364 18.91 13.90 30.57
N ASP A 365 18.69 14.57 31.70
CA ASP A 365 17.41 14.57 32.41
C ASP A 365 16.32 15.04 31.46
N THR A 366 15.56 14.09 30.91
CA THR A 366 14.48 14.36 29.95
C THR A 366 13.20 14.86 30.64
N ILE A 367 13.32 15.32 31.89
CA ILE A 367 12.24 15.81 32.74
C ILE A 367 12.15 17.34 32.66
N GLN A 368 11.60 17.84 31.55
CA GLN A 368 10.83 19.09 31.54
C GLN A 368 9.71 18.98 30.48
N ALA A 369 8.73 18.10 30.68
CA ALA A 369 7.40 18.23 30.03
C ALA A 369 6.30 17.26 30.51
N VAL A 370 6.50 16.36 31.49
CA VAL A 370 5.46 15.34 31.80
C VAL A 370 4.89 15.42 33.23
N GLU A 371 5.49 16.17 34.16
CA GLU A 371 4.95 16.28 35.52
C GLU A 371 4.59 17.73 35.89
N SER A 372 3.37 18.14 35.54
CA SER A 372 2.51 19.01 36.37
C SER A 372 1.15 19.25 35.70
N SER A 373 0.21 18.32 35.88
CA SER A 373 -1.23 18.62 36.06
C SER A 373 -2.08 17.34 36.14
N SER A 374 -1.65 16.39 36.98
CA SER A 374 -2.56 15.42 37.59
C SER A 374 -3.42 16.11 38.66
N SER A 375 -4.33 16.99 38.23
CA SER A 375 -5.50 17.47 39.01
C SER A 375 -6.25 18.61 38.30
N ASN A 376 -6.76 18.40 37.08
CA ASN A 376 -7.83 19.27 36.54
C ASN A 376 -8.54 18.73 35.29
N THR A 377 -8.68 17.41 35.18
CA THR A 377 -9.20 16.72 33.98
C THR A 377 -10.66 17.06 33.63
N GLN A 378 -11.41 17.73 34.50
CA GLN A 378 -12.81 18.12 34.25
C GLN A 378 -13.02 19.60 33.90
N ARG A 379 -12.02 20.49 34.05
CA ARG A 379 -12.17 21.94 33.78
C ARG A 379 -11.40 22.43 32.55
N ILE A 380 -10.44 21.66 32.04
CA ILE A 380 -9.60 22.04 30.91
C ILE A 380 -10.25 21.77 29.54
N THR A 381 -11.16 20.79 29.46
CA THR A 381 -11.94 20.51 28.23
C THR A 381 -12.78 21.70 27.77
N ASP A 382 -13.26 22.53 28.71
CA ASP A 382 -14.13 23.68 28.39
C ASP A 382 -13.35 24.96 28.04
N LEU A 383 -12.10 25.10 28.47
CA LEU A 383 -11.24 26.25 28.11
C LEU A 383 -10.40 25.99 26.84
N VAL A 384 -9.94 24.75 26.60
CA VAL A 384 -9.13 24.40 25.42
C VAL A 384 -9.94 24.49 24.12
N GLY A 385 -11.25 24.19 24.17
CA GLY A 385 -12.16 24.37 23.03
C GLY A 385 -12.32 25.83 22.57
N LYS A 386 -12.03 26.81 23.43
CA LYS A 386 -12.10 28.24 23.09
C LYS A 386 -10.75 28.85 22.70
N THR A 387 -9.64 28.36 23.25
CA THR A 387 -8.29 28.92 22.96
C THR A 387 -7.61 28.27 21.75
N VAL A 388 -7.94 27.01 21.39
CA VAL A 388 -7.41 26.38 20.16
C VAL A 388 -7.92 27.09 18.89
N LYS A 389 -9.12 27.68 18.94
CA LYS A 389 -9.61 28.57 17.86
C LYS A 389 -8.86 29.90 17.77
N ALA A 390 -8.17 30.33 18.83
CA ALA A 390 -7.40 31.57 18.86
C ALA A 390 -5.93 31.37 18.47
N VAL A 391 -5.28 30.27 18.88
CA VAL A 391 -3.85 30.00 18.58
C VAL A 391 -3.65 29.46 17.16
N THR A 392 -4.61 28.71 16.61
CA THR A 392 -4.57 28.30 15.18
C THR A 392 -4.73 29.50 14.23
N ARG A 393 -5.04 30.69 14.75
CA ARG A 393 -5.13 31.96 14.00
C ARG A 393 -3.84 32.79 14.01
N GLN A 394 -2.78 32.35 14.72
CA GLN A 394 -1.57 33.17 14.95
C GLN A 394 -0.23 32.56 14.49
N ILE A 395 -0.23 31.45 13.74
CA ILE A 395 0.94 31.11 12.89
C ILE A 395 0.70 31.69 11.49
N SER A 396 0.64 33.02 11.46
CA SER A 396 0.54 33.85 10.27
C SER A 396 1.93 34.42 9.93
N LYS A 397 2.38 34.24 8.67
CA LYS A 397 3.38 35.09 7.97
C LYS A 397 4.88 34.95 8.32
N VAL A 398 5.49 33.77 8.23
CA VAL A 398 6.98 33.72 8.17
C VAL A 398 7.41 33.57 6.71
N SER A 399 7.98 34.64 6.15
CA SER A 399 8.76 34.63 4.90
C SER A 399 10.19 34.24 5.22
N TYR A 400 10.87 33.53 4.32
CA TYR A 400 12.28 33.16 4.51
C TYR A 400 13.11 33.44 3.25
N SER A 401 14.40 33.72 3.43
CA SER A 401 15.34 34.05 2.37
C SER A 401 16.62 33.23 2.52
N LEU A 402 17.00 32.54 1.46
CA LEU A 402 18.27 31.83 1.31
C LEU A 402 19.23 32.75 0.57
N ASN A 403 20.28 33.21 1.25
CA ASN A 403 21.38 33.91 0.60
C ASN A 403 22.42 32.88 0.17
N GLN A 404 22.88 32.99 -1.08
CA GLN A 404 23.83 32.08 -1.70
C GLN A 404 23.47 30.60 -1.55
N PRO A 405 22.29 30.15 -2.03
CA PRO A 405 21.78 28.81 -1.75
C PRO A 405 22.72 27.70 -2.21
N ASP A 406 22.77 26.60 -1.45
CA ASP A 406 23.49 25.38 -1.82
C ASP A 406 22.67 24.57 -2.82
N PHE A 407 23.32 24.14 -3.90
CA PHE A 407 22.68 23.36 -4.96
C PHE A 407 23.30 21.96 -5.06
N LEU A 408 22.46 21.00 -5.44
CA LEU A 408 22.81 19.63 -5.77
C LEU A 408 22.36 19.36 -7.22
N SER A 409 23.10 18.53 -7.94
CA SER A 409 22.71 18.05 -9.27
C SER A 409 22.54 16.54 -9.30
N ASN A 410 21.73 16.04 -10.24
CA ASN A 410 21.58 14.59 -10.42
C ASN A 410 22.65 13.95 -11.31
N ASN A 411 23.53 14.77 -11.89
CA ASN A 411 24.65 14.31 -12.72
C ASN A 411 25.70 15.43 -12.91
N SER A 412 26.76 15.11 -13.63
CA SER A 412 27.89 16.00 -13.94
C SER A 412 27.62 17.03 -15.04
N ALA A 413 26.40 17.08 -15.61
CA ALA A 413 26.05 18.09 -16.60
C ALA A 413 26.00 19.51 -16.00
N TRP A 414 25.93 19.61 -14.68
CA TRP A 414 26.00 20.86 -13.93
C TRP A 414 27.31 20.93 -13.15
N ARG A 415 28.05 22.02 -13.31
CA ARG A 415 29.09 22.45 -12.36
C ARG A 415 28.53 23.53 -11.45
N ILE A 416 28.83 23.39 -10.17
CA ILE A 416 28.34 24.25 -9.09
C ILE A 416 29.57 24.87 -8.42
N ASP A 417 29.74 26.18 -8.60
CA ASP A 417 30.88 26.94 -8.08
C ASP A 417 30.38 27.97 -7.05
N LYS A 418 30.96 28.00 -5.85
CA LYS A 418 30.67 29.03 -4.83
C LYS A 418 31.51 30.28 -5.09
N LEU A 419 30.84 31.41 -5.37
CA LEU A 419 31.49 32.73 -5.52
C LEU A 419 31.37 33.54 -4.22
N GLU A 420 31.82 34.80 -4.20
CA GLU A 420 31.76 35.62 -2.98
C GLU A 420 30.32 35.96 -2.54
N HIS A 421 29.40 36.16 -3.50
CA HIS A 421 28.02 36.61 -3.24
C HIS A 421 26.93 35.82 -3.98
N SER A 422 27.29 34.71 -4.62
CA SER A 422 26.36 33.89 -5.40
C SER A 422 26.83 32.45 -5.54
N THR A 423 25.91 31.54 -5.84
CA THR A 423 26.24 30.18 -6.30
C THR A 423 26.11 30.15 -7.81
N ARG A 424 27.23 29.91 -8.51
CA ARG A 424 27.29 29.82 -9.96
C ARG A 424 26.97 28.40 -10.41
N LEU A 425 25.93 28.27 -11.20
CA LEU A 425 25.51 27.03 -11.86
C LEU A 425 25.89 27.13 -13.33
N THR A 426 26.73 26.23 -13.82
CA THR A 426 27.17 26.20 -15.22
C THR A 426 26.81 24.86 -15.85
N VAL A 427 26.15 24.87 -17.00
CA VAL A 427 25.91 23.65 -17.79
C VAL A 427 27.19 23.32 -18.56
N ILE A 428 27.75 22.12 -18.34
CA ILE A 428 29.02 21.69 -18.93
C ILE A 428 28.77 20.63 -20.01
N GLY A 429 29.16 20.96 -21.24
CA GLY A 429 29.10 20.07 -22.41
C GLY A 429 28.21 20.64 -23.52
N VAL A 430 28.63 20.50 -24.77
CA VAL A 430 27.94 21.08 -25.95
C VAL A 430 26.51 20.53 -26.12
N ASP A 431 26.25 19.33 -25.62
CA ASP A 431 24.94 18.64 -25.66
C ASP A 431 24.29 18.48 -24.27
N ALA A 432 24.80 19.15 -23.23
CA ALA A 432 24.32 18.94 -21.86
C ALA A 432 23.01 19.67 -21.53
N ALA A 433 22.59 20.62 -22.37
CA ALA A 433 21.33 21.37 -22.28
C ALA A 433 20.12 20.54 -22.75
N ILE A 434 20.02 19.31 -22.27
CA ILE A 434 18.92 18.38 -22.57
C ILE A 434 18.09 18.09 -21.32
N ARG A 435 16.98 17.40 -21.52
CA ARG A 435 16.06 17.04 -20.43
C ARG A 435 16.61 15.90 -19.60
N GLY A 436 16.29 15.94 -18.31
CA GLY A 436 16.76 14.95 -17.35
C GLY A 436 17.98 15.42 -16.57
N ASN A 437 18.69 16.48 -17.02
CA ASN A 437 19.78 17.10 -16.28
C ASN A 437 19.22 18.21 -15.38
N HIS A 438 19.21 17.99 -14.07
CA HIS A 438 18.55 18.86 -13.10
C HIS A 438 19.52 19.30 -12.01
N VAL A 439 19.29 20.50 -11.51
CA VAL A 439 19.96 21.07 -10.34
C VAL A 439 18.90 21.66 -9.41
N TRP A 440 19.04 21.48 -8.10
CA TRP A 440 18.05 21.95 -7.13
C TRP A 440 18.70 22.38 -5.82
N CYS A 441 18.00 23.24 -5.07
CA CYS A 441 18.36 23.61 -3.70
C CYS A 441 17.20 23.27 -2.76
N ASP A 442 17.53 22.95 -1.51
CA ASP A 442 16.54 22.72 -0.46
C ASP A 442 15.95 24.04 0.04
N LEU A 443 14.65 24.04 0.30
CA LEU A 443 13.98 25.08 1.08
C LEU A 443 14.11 24.74 2.57
N PRO A 444 14.21 25.72 3.48
CA PRO A 444 14.36 25.51 4.92
C PRO A 444 13.28 24.65 5.58
N SER A 445 12.10 24.55 4.96
CA SER A 445 10.98 23.73 5.42
C SER A 445 10.10 23.33 4.25
N SER A 446 9.43 22.19 4.35
CA SER A 446 8.40 21.79 3.38
C SER A 446 7.29 22.82 3.25
N LEU A 447 6.82 23.01 2.02
CA LEU A 447 5.70 23.89 1.76
C LEU A 447 4.41 23.24 2.25
N ARG A 448 3.56 24.03 2.91
CA ARG A 448 2.23 23.59 3.36
C ARG A 448 1.37 23.12 2.19
N ASP A 449 0.66 22.01 2.38
CA ASP A 449 -0.32 21.53 1.40
C ASP A 449 -1.37 22.59 1.10
N ASN A 450 -1.73 22.74 -0.17
CA ASN A 450 -2.62 23.79 -0.68
C ASN A 450 -2.23 25.24 -0.31
N GLY A 451 -1.01 25.46 0.22
CA GLY A 451 -0.50 26.79 0.49
C GLY A 451 -0.20 27.57 -0.79
N ALA A 452 -0.23 28.90 -0.73
CA ALA A 452 0.16 29.77 -1.83
C ALA A 452 1.37 30.61 -1.44
N TYR A 453 2.32 30.72 -2.36
CA TYR A 453 3.59 31.40 -2.11
C TYR A 453 4.01 32.25 -3.30
N GLU A 454 4.73 33.32 -2.99
CA GLU A 454 5.50 34.16 -3.89
C GLU A 454 6.97 33.80 -3.72
N LEU A 455 7.60 33.27 -4.78
CA LEU A 455 9.02 32.98 -4.87
C LEU A 455 9.72 34.09 -5.62
N THR A 456 10.73 34.68 -5.02
CA THR A 456 11.60 35.68 -5.65
C THR A 456 13.01 35.12 -5.75
N ILE A 457 13.61 35.20 -6.94
CA ILE A 457 14.98 34.77 -7.20
C ILE A 457 15.79 36.00 -7.62
N ASP A 458 16.90 36.25 -6.91
CA ASP A 458 17.90 37.25 -7.27
C ASP A 458 19.07 36.54 -7.94
N TRP A 459 19.31 36.85 -9.20
CA TRP A 459 20.22 36.06 -10.03
C TRP A 459 20.70 36.79 -11.28
N LYS A 460 21.77 36.25 -11.88
CA LYS A 460 22.33 36.70 -13.15
C LYS A 460 22.31 35.54 -14.15
N ILE A 461 21.49 35.67 -15.18
CA ILE A 461 21.16 34.59 -16.14
C ILE A 461 22.11 34.65 -17.34
N ARG A 462 22.65 33.49 -17.75
CA ARG A 462 23.43 33.31 -18.97
C ARG A 462 22.83 32.20 -19.82
N THR A 463 21.99 32.53 -20.78
CA THR A 463 21.41 31.50 -21.68
C THR A 463 20.95 32.10 -23.01
N ALA A 464 21.00 31.31 -24.07
CA ALA A 464 20.36 31.63 -25.34
C ALA A 464 18.85 31.34 -25.36
N SER A 465 18.26 30.78 -24.29
CA SER A 465 16.82 30.57 -24.19
C SER A 465 16.11 31.87 -23.81
N ASP A 466 14.98 32.13 -24.47
CA ASP A 466 14.03 33.20 -24.15
C ASP A 466 13.20 32.92 -22.88
N LYS A 467 13.27 31.71 -22.31
CA LYS A 467 12.39 31.28 -21.21
C LYS A 467 12.98 30.21 -20.29
N ILE A 468 12.96 30.48 -18.99
CA ILE A 468 13.36 29.54 -17.93
C ILE A 468 12.14 29.11 -17.12
N ASN A 469 11.88 27.80 -17.03
CA ASN A 469 10.85 27.30 -16.12
C ASN A 469 11.42 27.05 -14.72
N ILE A 470 10.70 27.52 -13.72
CA ILE A 470 10.99 27.28 -12.30
C ILE A 470 10.14 26.11 -11.83
N HIS A 471 10.75 25.17 -11.10
CA HIS A 471 10.08 23.97 -10.66
C HIS A 471 10.13 23.82 -9.13
N LEU A 472 9.07 23.29 -8.56
CA LEU A 472 9.12 22.63 -7.25
C LEU A 472 9.44 21.16 -7.44
N ARG A 473 10.38 20.64 -6.64
CA ARG A 473 10.74 19.22 -6.62
C ARG A 473 10.36 18.61 -5.28
N HIS A 474 9.80 17.41 -5.34
CA HIS A 474 9.58 16.54 -4.20
C HIS A 474 10.84 15.68 -4.02
N PRO A 475 11.56 15.79 -2.89
CA PRO A 475 12.90 15.20 -2.74
C PRO A 475 12.90 13.67 -2.89
N GLU A 476 11.89 13.00 -2.33
CA GLU A 476 11.81 11.52 -2.28
C GLU A 476 11.39 10.87 -3.60
N SER A 477 10.31 11.35 -4.22
CA SER A 477 9.81 10.79 -5.48
C SER A 477 10.59 11.29 -6.70
N GLY A 478 11.39 12.35 -6.55
CA GLY A 478 12.04 13.08 -7.65
C GLY A 478 11.04 13.74 -8.60
N THR A 479 9.74 13.67 -8.31
CA THR A 479 8.72 14.32 -9.11
C THR A 479 8.83 15.82 -8.93
N PHE A 480 8.58 16.57 -10.00
CA PHE A 480 8.64 18.01 -9.96
C PHE A 480 7.50 18.62 -10.79
N ARG A 481 7.11 19.84 -10.43
CA ARG A 481 6.04 20.60 -11.07
C ARG A 481 6.55 21.97 -11.45
N VAL A 482 6.26 22.41 -12.67
CA VAL A 482 6.52 23.79 -13.09
C VAL A 482 5.59 24.68 -12.26
N ILE A 483 6.16 25.65 -11.55
CA ILE A 483 5.41 26.62 -10.74
C ILE A 483 5.35 28.01 -11.39
N GLY A 484 6.16 28.25 -12.41
CA GLY A 484 6.11 29.44 -13.24
C GLY A 484 7.26 29.49 -14.23
N SER A 485 7.31 30.55 -15.02
CA SER A 485 8.34 30.77 -16.02
C SER A 485 8.82 32.21 -16.00
N ILE A 486 10.10 32.41 -16.29
CA ILE A 486 10.74 33.72 -16.35
C ILE A 486 11.15 33.96 -17.81
N VAL A 487 10.75 35.12 -18.34
CA VAL A 487 11.11 35.56 -19.71
C VAL A 487 12.48 36.23 -19.68
N VAL A 488 13.34 35.85 -20.61
CA VAL A 488 14.70 36.35 -20.78
C VAL A 488 14.74 37.26 -22.00
N ASP A 489 14.27 38.49 -21.82
CA ASP A 489 14.33 39.54 -22.85
C ASP A 489 15.76 40.08 -22.93
N GLU A 490 16.36 39.97 -24.11
CA GLU A 490 17.78 40.13 -24.46
C GLU A 490 18.58 41.20 -23.67
N LYS A 491 19.11 40.81 -22.51
CA LYS A 491 20.40 41.22 -21.92
C LYS A 491 20.89 40.08 -21.03
N THR A 492 21.50 39.06 -21.63
CA THR A 492 22.16 37.98 -20.88
C THR A 492 23.34 38.58 -20.09
N ASP A 493 23.58 38.08 -18.88
CA ASP A 493 24.67 38.52 -18.00
C ASP A 493 24.44 39.82 -17.19
N VAL A 494 23.19 40.25 -16.98
CA VAL A 494 22.82 41.35 -16.06
C VAL A 494 22.14 40.81 -14.79
N TYR A 495 22.41 41.43 -13.64
CA TYR A 495 21.70 41.13 -12.39
C TYR A 495 20.23 41.52 -12.49
N ARG A 496 19.35 40.62 -12.10
CA ARG A 496 17.91 40.84 -12.08
C ARG A 496 17.23 40.06 -10.98
N LYS A 497 16.02 40.50 -10.65
CA LYS A 497 15.15 39.90 -9.66
C LYS A 497 13.84 39.51 -10.32
N ASP A 498 13.50 38.22 -10.25
CA ASP A 498 12.30 37.67 -10.86
C ASP A 498 11.41 37.04 -9.80
N THR A 499 10.09 37.11 -10.00
CA THR A 499 9.11 36.64 -9.03
C THR A 499 8.05 35.76 -9.67
N VAL A 500 7.69 34.67 -8.99
CA VAL A 500 6.69 33.68 -9.40
C VAL A 500 5.72 33.41 -8.25
N LYS A 501 4.43 33.59 -8.49
CA LYS A 501 3.35 33.22 -7.54
C LYS A 501 2.77 31.87 -7.91
N PHE A 502 2.60 30.97 -6.95
CA PHE A 502 2.08 29.62 -7.20
C PHE A 502 1.32 29.03 -6.01
N LYS A 503 0.47 28.04 -6.30
CA LYS A 503 -0.12 27.13 -5.29
C LYS A 503 0.70 25.84 -5.21
N VAL A 504 0.91 25.33 -4.00
CA VAL A 504 1.63 24.07 -3.79
C VAL A 504 0.76 22.92 -4.32
N PRO A 505 1.27 22.08 -5.24
CA PRO A 505 0.45 21.10 -5.95
C PRO A 505 0.19 19.79 -5.18
N GLY A 506 0.60 19.72 -3.91
CA GLY A 506 0.43 18.57 -3.03
C GLY A 506 1.45 18.60 -1.88
N GLU A 507 1.38 17.63 -0.98
CA GLU A 507 2.32 17.54 0.15
C GLU A 507 3.76 17.21 -0.28
N GLY A 508 4.73 17.63 0.53
CA GLY A 508 6.12 17.16 0.44
C GLY A 508 7.04 17.91 -0.52
N TYR A 509 6.56 18.89 -1.29
CA TYR A 509 7.45 19.76 -2.08
C TYR A 509 8.28 20.66 -1.16
N SER A 510 9.60 20.59 -1.30
CA SER A 510 10.56 21.25 -0.41
C SER A 510 11.85 21.68 -1.13
N GLN A 511 11.90 21.59 -2.45
CA GLN A 511 13.08 21.97 -3.25
C GLN A 511 12.70 22.87 -4.42
N ILE A 512 13.54 23.86 -4.73
CA ILE A 512 13.48 24.61 -5.99
C ILE A 512 14.43 23.95 -6.97
N MET A 513 13.96 23.67 -8.19
CA MET A 513 14.73 22.96 -9.21
C MET A 513 14.77 23.74 -10.54
N LEU A 514 15.94 23.75 -11.16
CA LEU A 514 16.21 24.22 -12.51
C LEU A 514 16.65 23.05 -13.40
N GLY A 515 16.29 23.09 -14.68
CA GLY A 515 16.68 22.08 -15.67
C GLY A 515 17.68 22.63 -16.68
N ALA A 516 18.69 21.84 -17.06
CA ALA A 516 19.75 22.26 -17.98
C ALA A 516 19.21 22.63 -19.37
N VAL A 517 18.07 22.04 -19.77
CA VAL A 517 17.36 22.37 -21.01
C VAL A 517 16.99 23.86 -21.15
N HIS A 518 16.91 24.61 -20.03
CA HIS A 518 16.66 26.05 -20.03
C HIS A 518 17.92 26.90 -20.22
N PHE A 519 19.08 26.26 -20.30
CA PHE A 519 20.37 26.91 -20.42
C PHE A 519 21.13 26.32 -21.63
N PRO A 520 20.68 26.53 -22.88
CA PRO A 520 21.48 26.24 -24.06
C PRO A 520 22.60 27.28 -24.25
N GLY A 521 23.69 26.86 -24.87
CA GLY A 521 24.83 27.69 -25.26
C GLY A 521 26.12 27.40 -24.48
N VAL A 522 27.25 27.90 -24.98
CA VAL A 522 28.57 27.75 -24.33
C VAL A 522 28.62 28.60 -23.06
N ASN A 523 29.08 28.02 -21.94
CA ASN A 523 29.12 28.66 -20.62
C ASN A 523 27.75 29.16 -20.11
N SER A 524 26.67 28.51 -20.56
CA SER A 524 25.31 28.81 -20.14
C SER A 524 25.03 28.32 -18.72
N GLY A 525 24.10 28.98 -18.04
CA GLY A 525 23.76 28.74 -16.64
C GLY A 525 23.27 29.99 -15.94
N VAL A 526 23.48 30.07 -14.63
CA VAL A 526 22.99 31.18 -13.81
C VAL A 526 23.84 31.37 -12.56
N ASP A 527 24.01 32.60 -12.11
CA ASP A 527 24.54 32.89 -10.77
C ASP A 527 23.38 33.25 -9.85
N VAL A 528 23.08 32.41 -8.85
CA VAL A 528 21.99 32.62 -7.91
C VAL A 528 22.52 33.30 -6.65
N MET A 529 22.10 34.54 -6.41
CA MET A 529 22.47 35.31 -5.23
C MET A 529 21.56 35.03 -4.06
N SER A 530 20.24 35.00 -4.28
CA SER A 530 19.29 34.64 -3.23
C SER A 530 18.00 34.05 -3.77
N ILE A 531 17.34 33.27 -2.93
CA ILE A 531 15.99 32.74 -3.15
C ILE A 531 15.16 33.06 -1.92
N SER A 532 14.09 33.83 -2.07
CA SER A 532 13.16 34.13 -0.99
C SER A 532 11.76 33.64 -1.28
N LEU A 533 11.08 33.14 -0.25
CA LEU A 533 9.71 32.66 -0.34
C LEU A 533 8.83 33.37 0.68
N LYS A 534 7.69 33.90 0.22
CA LYS A 534 6.71 34.61 1.03
C LYS A 534 5.34 33.95 0.88
N PRO A 535 4.69 33.54 1.98
CA PRO A 535 3.29 33.09 1.93
C PRO A 535 2.38 34.23 1.44
N ILE A 536 1.46 33.92 0.53
CA ILE A 536 0.46 34.85 -0.02
C ILE A 536 -0.96 34.27 0.12
N ASN A 537 -2.00 35.08 -0.09
CA ASN A 537 -3.36 34.57 -0.08
C ASN A 537 -3.56 33.65 -1.31
N PRO A 538 -4.14 32.44 -1.18
CA PRO A 538 -4.48 31.59 -2.31
C PRO A 538 -5.29 32.28 -3.42
N ASP A 539 -6.05 33.32 -3.12
CA ASP A 539 -6.80 34.11 -4.10
C ASP A 539 -5.93 35.09 -4.90
N ASP A 540 -4.73 35.42 -4.41
CA ASP A 540 -3.76 36.29 -5.10
C ASP A 540 -3.01 35.56 -6.23
N VAL A 541 -3.20 34.24 -6.35
CA VAL A 541 -2.66 33.43 -7.45
C VAL A 541 -3.67 33.47 -8.60
N VAL A 542 -3.59 34.51 -9.42
CA VAL A 542 -4.34 34.60 -10.68
C VAL A 542 -3.90 33.43 -11.57
N GLN A 543 -4.82 32.52 -11.91
CA GLN A 543 -4.57 31.45 -12.87
C GLN A 543 -4.21 32.07 -14.22
N SER A 544 -2.91 32.19 -14.51
CA SER A 544 -2.44 32.40 -15.88
C SER A 544 -2.57 31.06 -16.63
N THR A 545 -3.79 30.76 -17.08
CA THR A 545 -3.98 29.91 -18.26
C THR A 545 -3.39 30.65 -19.45
N LEU A 546 -2.15 30.32 -19.83
CA LEU A 546 -1.50 30.54 -21.14
C LEU A 546 -0.06 29.97 -21.02
N GLY A 547 0.45 29.04 -21.81
CA GLY A 547 -0.07 28.41 -23.01
C GLY A 547 0.66 27.09 -23.33
N ASN A 548 -0.03 26.27 -24.11
CA ASN A 548 0.53 25.14 -24.84
C ASN A 548 1.39 25.65 -26.01
N ALA A 549 2.64 25.20 -26.08
CA ALA A 549 3.50 24.95 -27.25
C ALA A 549 4.96 25.02 -26.76
N SER A 550 5.90 24.13 -27.05
CA SER A 550 5.95 22.89 -27.80
C SER A 550 7.22 22.15 -27.37
N GLY A 551 7.22 20.82 -27.48
CA GLY A 551 8.44 20.01 -27.39
C GLY A 551 8.67 19.32 -26.05
N ARG A 552 7.63 18.77 -25.36
CA ARG A 552 7.84 17.73 -24.34
C ARG A 552 7.75 16.34 -24.94
N ALA A 553 8.78 15.49 -24.72
CA ALA A 553 8.68 14.03 -24.86
C ALA A 553 7.37 13.61 -24.19
N THR A 554 6.40 13.28 -25.01
CA THR A 554 5.03 12.97 -24.62
C THR A 554 5.10 11.71 -23.79
N LYS A 555 4.65 11.75 -22.53
CA LYS A 555 4.32 10.53 -21.81
C LYS A 555 3.50 9.66 -22.75
N SER A 556 3.90 8.40 -22.90
CA SER A 556 3.18 7.53 -23.82
C SER A 556 1.71 7.48 -23.41
N PRO A 557 0.75 7.35 -24.34
CA PRO A 557 -0.67 7.17 -24.01
C PRO A 557 -0.90 6.06 -22.97
N ILE A 558 -0.04 5.02 -22.99
CA ILE A 558 0.00 3.92 -22.04
C ILE A 558 0.33 4.39 -20.61
N GLU A 559 1.35 5.23 -20.44
CA GLU A 559 1.73 5.77 -19.13
C GLU A 559 0.64 6.69 -18.56
N VAL A 560 -0.02 7.46 -19.41
CA VAL A 560 -1.14 8.32 -19.01
C VAL A 560 -2.32 7.46 -18.55
N ALA A 561 -2.69 6.44 -19.32
CA ALA A 561 -3.76 5.51 -18.96
C ALA A 561 -3.46 4.78 -17.64
N LYS A 562 -2.24 4.23 -17.49
CA LYS A 562 -1.81 3.56 -16.25
C LYS A 562 -1.84 4.50 -15.05
N GLY A 563 -1.43 5.76 -15.22
CA GLY A 563 -1.47 6.77 -14.17
C GLY A 563 -2.89 7.02 -13.66
N PHE A 564 -3.86 7.16 -14.57
CA PHE A 564 -5.26 7.32 -14.19
C PHE A 564 -5.84 6.06 -13.52
N SER A 565 -5.56 4.89 -14.08
CA SER A 565 -6.04 3.62 -13.50
C SER A 565 -5.46 3.38 -12.10
N ALA A 566 -4.22 3.78 -11.84
CA ALA A 566 -3.62 3.67 -10.50
C ALA A 566 -4.35 4.54 -9.47
N VAL A 567 -4.74 5.76 -9.83
CA VAL A 567 -5.51 6.67 -8.96
C VAL A 567 -6.91 6.12 -8.69
N ASP A 568 -7.60 5.65 -9.73
CA ASP A 568 -8.92 5.05 -9.58
C ASP A 568 -8.86 3.79 -8.71
N ASN A 569 -7.87 2.94 -8.94
CA ASN A 569 -7.66 1.72 -8.15
C ASN A 569 -7.37 2.06 -6.67
N ALA A 570 -6.53 3.05 -6.39
CA ALA A 570 -6.26 3.48 -5.02
C ALA A 570 -7.52 3.99 -4.32
N ARG A 571 -8.35 4.80 -5.00
CA ARG A 571 -9.64 5.28 -4.48
C ARG A 571 -10.58 4.12 -4.21
N PHE A 572 -10.73 3.20 -5.15
CA PHE A 572 -11.58 2.03 -5.01
C PHE A 572 -11.13 1.15 -3.84
N VAL A 573 -9.84 0.76 -3.80
CA VAL A 573 -9.25 -0.08 -2.76
C VAL A 573 -9.39 0.53 -1.37
N GLY A 574 -9.23 1.85 -1.24
CA GLY A 574 -9.43 2.54 0.03
C GLY A 574 -10.88 2.55 0.53
N ALA A 575 -11.86 2.46 -0.38
CA ALA A 575 -13.27 2.66 -0.04
C ALA A 575 -14.10 1.36 0.12
N TYR A 576 -13.82 0.31 -0.66
CA TYR A 576 -14.65 -0.90 -0.65
C TYR A 576 -14.47 -1.74 0.63
N ALA A 577 -15.46 -2.58 0.95
CA ALA A 577 -15.42 -3.48 2.09
C ALA A 577 -14.43 -4.63 1.88
N GLN A 578 -13.14 -4.36 2.13
CA GLN A 578 -12.05 -5.34 2.00
C GLN A 578 -12.31 -6.58 2.84
N HIS A 579 -12.14 -7.76 2.24
CA HIS A 579 -12.41 -9.06 2.86
C HIS A 579 -13.82 -9.22 3.45
N ARG A 580 -14.81 -8.47 2.93
CA ARG A 580 -16.18 -8.41 3.45
C ARG A 580 -16.25 -7.99 4.93
N VAL A 581 -15.34 -7.12 5.35
CA VAL A 581 -15.33 -6.55 6.70
C VAL A 581 -15.88 -5.12 6.65
N SER A 582 -16.89 -4.84 7.46
CA SER A 582 -17.37 -3.45 7.63
C SER A 582 -16.38 -2.62 8.45
N ARG A 583 -15.79 -1.60 7.79
CA ARG A 583 -14.85 -0.63 8.39
C ARG A 583 -15.49 0.74 8.65
N ASN A 584 -16.48 1.09 7.85
CA ASN A 584 -17.26 2.32 7.98
C ASN A 584 -18.76 2.03 7.76
N THR A 585 -19.60 3.04 7.99
CA THR A 585 -21.06 2.96 7.84
C THR A 585 -21.49 2.51 6.44
N GLY A 586 -20.84 3.03 5.39
CA GLY A 586 -21.14 2.65 4.00
C GLY A 586 -20.87 1.17 3.73
N ASN A 587 -19.76 0.63 4.25
CA ASN A 587 -19.44 -0.79 4.14
C ASN A 587 -20.45 -1.67 4.89
N ALA A 588 -20.85 -1.28 6.10
CA ALA A 588 -21.86 -2.01 6.88
C ALA A 588 -23.22 -2.06 6.14
N ARG A 589 -23.70 -0.90 5.67
CA ARG A 589 -24.93 -0.80 4.84
C ARG A 589 -24.86 -1.69 3.60
N SER A 590 -23.72 -1.66 2.90
CA SER A 590 -23.48 -2.48 1.70
C SER A 590 -23.49 -3.98 2.00
N LEU A 591 -22.85 -4.41 3.09
CA LEU A 591 -22.80 -5.83 3.47
C LEU A 591 -24.16 -6.34 3.95
N MET A 592 -24.89 -5.56 4.76
CA MET A 592 -26.26 -5.89 5.15
C MET A 592 -27.13 -6.11 3.91
N MET A 593 -27.07 -5.19 2.94
CA MET A 593 -27.83 -5.32 1.70
C MET A 593 -27.36 -6.49 0.83
N PHE A 594 -26.06 -6.73 0.74
CA PHE A 594 -25.49 -7.85 -0.01
C PHE A 594 -26.05 -9.19 0.47
N TYR A 595 -26.05 -9.42 1.79
CA TYR A 595 -26.58 -10.66 2.35
C TYR A 595 -28.11 -10.70 2.31
N ALA A 596 -28.81 -9.62 2.70
CA ALA A 596 -30.26 -9.54 2.68
C ALA A 596 -30.83 -9.77 1.27
N HIS A 597 -30.22 -9.19 0.23
CA HIS A 597 -30.67 -9.40 -1.15
C HIS A 597 -30.47 -10.86 -1.62
N GLY A 598 -29.51 -11.58 -1.05
CA GLY A 598 -29.39 -13.04 -1.23
C GLY A 598 -30.67 -13.78 -0.79
N PHE A 599 -31.26 -13.37 0.32
CA PHE A 599 -32.53 -13.90 0.82
C PHE A 599 -33.72 -13.45 0.00
N GLU A 600 -33.79 -12.18 -0.44
CA GLU A 600 -34.85 -11.72 -1.35
C GLU A 600 -34.94 -12.58 -2.62
N LYS A 601 -33.79 -12.88 -3.24
CA LYS A 601 -33.75 -13.74 -4.44
C LYS A 601 -34.27 -15.15 -4.16
N GLY A 602 -33.90 -15.74 -3.02
CA GLY A 602 -34.41 -17.06 -2.68
C GLY A 602 -35.90 -17.06 -2.31
N LEU A 603 -36.39 -15.98 -1.69
CA LEU A 603 -37.81 -15.78 -1.39
C LEU A 603 -38.65 -15.55 -2.65
N SER A 604 -38.04 -15.01 -3.72
CA SER A 604 -38.72 -14.78 -4.99
C SER A 604 -38.88 -16.04 -5.84
N ARG A 605 -38.58 -17.23 -5.30
CA ARG A 605 -38.74 -18.50 -6.02
C ARG A 605 -40.12 -19.05 -5.76
N SER A 606 -40.99 -18.95 -6.75
CA SER A 606 -42.40 -19.31 -6.63
C SER A 606 -42.60 -20.81 -6.87
N GLN A 607 -41.82 -21.39 -7.80
CA GLN A 607 -41.99 -22.78 -8.24
C GLN A 607 -41.13 -23.77 -7.45
N ASP A 608 -39.97 -23.35 -6.95
CA ASP A 608 -38.95 -24.24 -6.36
C ASP A 608 -38.27 -23.65 -5.12
N PHE A 609 -39.08 -23.07 -4.23
CA PHE A 609 -38.63 -22.58 -2.94
C PHE A 609 -37.87 -23.67 -2.16
N ARG A 610 -36.69 -23.33 -1.64
CA ARG A 610 -35.83 -24.25 -0.86
C ARG A 610 -35.90 -23.88 0.62
N PRO A 611 -36.63 -24.62 1.48
CA PRO A 611 -36.68 -24.29 2.89
C PRO A 611 -35.29 -24.30 3.56
N GLY A 612 -35.04 -23.36 4.47
CA GLY A 612 -33.80 -23.26 5.24
C GLY A 612 -32.57 -22.80 4.43
N PHE A 613 -32.75 -22.26 3.22
CA PHE A 613 -31.63 -21.83 2.39
C PHE A 613 -30.83 -20.67 3.01
N GLY A 614 -29.53 -20.60 2.68
CA GLY A 614 -28.70 -19.43 2.99
C GLY A 614 -28.02 -19.44 4.36
N LYS A 615 -27.76 -20.62 4.96
CA LYS A 615 -27.13 -20.76 6.29
C LYS A 615 -25.91 -19.85 6.51
N GLU A 616 -24.90 -19.94 5.65
CA GLU A 616 -23.68 -19.11 5.78
C GLU A 616 -23.99 -17.60 5.65
N SER A 617 -24.86 -17.23 4.71
CA SER A 617 -25.31 -15.83 4.57
C SER A 617 -26.09 -15.34 5.78
N MET A 618 -26.79 -16.22 6.49
CA MET A 618 -27.56 -15.89 7.69
C MET A 618 -26.62 -15.53 8.84
N GLU A 619 -25.60 -16.37 9.07
CA GLU A 619 -24.56 -16.13 10.08
C GLU A 619 -23.86 -14.78 9.82
N LYS A 620 -23.53 -14.48 8.56
CA LYS A 620 -22.89 -13.20 8.20
C LYS A 620 -23.81 -11.99 8.28
N LEU A 621 -25.09 -12.13 7.94
CA LEU A 621 -26.05 -11.05 8.10
C LEU A 621 -26.29 -10.76 9.60
N ALA A 622 -26.42 -11.80 10.42
CA ALA A 622 -26.55 -11.67 11.87
C ALA A 622 -25.31 -10.99 12.48
N GLU A 623 -24.11 -11.42 12.11
CA GLU A 623 -22.85 -10.82 12.54
C GLU A 623 -22.83 -9.31 12.26
N GLU A 624 -23.15 -8.89 11.03
CA GLU A 624 -23.14 -7.47 10.65
C GLU A 624 -24.26 -6.65 11.32
N MET A 625 -25.48 -7.18 11.43
CA MET A 625 -26.59 -6.47 12.09
C MET A 625 -26.36 -6.32 13.60
N ASN A 626 -25.85 -7.36 14.28
CA ASN A 626 -25.51 -7.30 15.70
C ASN A 626 -24.37 -6.29 15.93
N LYS A 627 -23.32 -6.36 15.10
CA LYS A 627 -22.19 -5.42 15.14
C LYS A 627 -22.63 -3.98 14.91
N TRP A 628 -23.58 -3.74 14.00
CA TRP A 628 -24.16 -2.42 13.75
C TRP A 628 -24.76 -1.82 15.03
N VAL A 629 -25.68 -2.55 15.68
CA VAL A 629 -26.33 -2.10 16.91
C VAL A 629 -25.32 -1.93 18.05
N LYS A 630 -24.37 -2.87 18.21
CA LYS A 630 -23.33 -2.80 19.24
C LYS A 630 -22.43 -1.56 19.11
N LYS A 631 -22.24 -1.06 17.88
CA LYS A 631 -21.50 0.18 17.61
C LYS A 631 -22.34 1.45 17.72
N GLY A 632 -23.59 1.35 18.20
CA GLY A 632 -24.51 2.48 18.32
C GLY A 632 -25.23 2.85 17.02
N GLY A 633 -25.22 1.97 16.01
CA GLY A 633 -25.97 2.16 14.78
C GLY A 633 -27.48 2.11 15.02
N SER A 634 -28.22 3.01 14.36
CA SER A 634 -29.68 3.10 14.53
C SER A 634 -30.40 1.94 13.84
N THR A 635 -31.38 1.34 14.51
CA THR A 635 -32.30 0.37 13.89
C THR A 635 -33.31 1.03 12.95
N GLN A 636 -33.37 2.37 12.94
CA GLN A 636 -34.15 3.16 11.98
C GLN A 636 -33.37 3.46 10.69
N ASP A 637 -32.12 3.00 10.57
CA ASP A 637 -31.38 3.12 9.33
C ASP A 637 -32.10 2.40 8.17
N PRO A 638 -32.26 3.02 6.99
CA PRO A 638 -33.02 2.41 5.89
C PRO A 638 -32.51 1.03 5.47
N PHE A 639 -31.19 0.80 5.48
CA PHE A 639 -30.61 -0.49 5.10
C PHE A 639 -30.87 -1.55 6.16
N PHE A 640 -30.80 -1.16 7.43
CA PHE A 640 -31.13 -2.04 8.55
C PHE A 640 -32.60 -2.44 8.52
N GLN A 641 -33.51 -1.50 8.30
CA GLN A 641 -34.95 -1.76 8.20
C GLN A 641 -35.30 -2.68 7.03
N ILE A 642 -34.67 -2.49 5.87
CA ILE A 642 -34.83 -3.38 4.72
C ILE A 642 -34.36 -4.80 5.09
N ALA A 643 -33.16 -4.94 5.66
CA ALA A 643 -32.65 -6.25 6.07
C ALA A 643 -33.55 -6.94 7.10
N ALA A 644 -34.04 -6.20 8.10
CA ALA A 644 -34.99 -6.70 9.09
C ALA A 644 -36.32 -7.15 8.45
N SER A 645 -36.85 -6.39 7.49
CA SER A 645 -38.06 -6.74 6.73
C SER A 645 -37.87 -8.00 5.88
N VAL A 646 -36.71 -8.16 5.23
CA VAL A 646 -36.35 -9.39 4.50
C VAL A 646 -36.35 -10.59 5.44
N LEU A 647 -35.73 -10.47 6.62
CA LEU A 647 -35.68 -11.54 7.60
C LEU A 647 -37.07 -11.87 8.15
N LYS A 648 -37.91 -10.87 8.41
CA LYS A 648 -39.31 -11.09 8.80
C LYS A 648 -40.07 -11.87 7.75
N ALA A 649 -39.98 -11.48 6.47
CA ALA A 649 -40.59 -12.20 5.37
C ALA A 649 -40.03 -13.63 5.23
N TYR A 650 -38.73 -13.82 5.47
CA TYR A 650 -38.10 -15.14 5.48
C TYR A 650 -38.70 -16.03 6.57
N PHE A 651 -38.71 -15.58 7.82
CA PHE A 651 -39.24 -16.37 8.94
C PHE A 651 -40.72 -16.68 8.76
N GLN A 652 -41.52 -15.69 8.36
CA GLN A 652 -42.95 -15.89 8.10
C GLN A 652 -43.21 -16.92 7.00
N ARG A 653 -42.47 -16.87 5.88
CA ARG A 653 -42.63 -17.85 4.80
C ARG A 653 -42.36 -19.26 5.29
N HIS A 654 -41.36 -19.46 6.16
CA HIS A 654 -41.03 -20.76 6.73
C HIS A 654 -42.09 -21.24 7.73
N THR A 655 -42.61 -20.34 8.57
CA THR A 655 -43.75 -20.64 9.46
C THR A 655 -44.96 -21.09 8.67
N THR A 656 -45.32 -20.40 7.58
CA THR A 656 -46.48 -20.75 6.73
C THR A 656 -46.37 -22.14 6.11
N ILE A 657 -45.16 -22.60 5.78
CA ILE A 657 -44.94 -23.94 5.19
C ILE A 657 -44.58 -25.00 6.24
N GLY A 658 -44.64 -24.68 7.53
CA GLY A 658 -44.39 -25.62 8.63
C GLY A 658 -42.93 -26.05 8.78
N VAL A 659 -41.96 -25.22 8.38
CA VAL A 659 -40.52 -25.52 8.51
C VAL A 659 -39.91 -24.71 9.65
N ASP A 660 -39.29 -25.40 10.61
CA ASP A 660 -38.61 -24.77 11.73
C ASP A 660 -37.23 -24.23 11.33
N VAL A 661 -37.06 -22.91 11.49
CA VAL A 661 -35.81 -22.17 11.28
C VAL A 661 -35.47 -21.29 12.50
N SER A 662 -36.03 -21.59 13.67
CA SER A 662 -35.81 -20.85 14.93
C SER A 662 -34.33 -20.71 15.30
N ASN A 663 -33.52 -21.72 14.97
CA ASN A 663 -32.07 -21.71 15.12
C ASN A 663 -31.38 -20.51 14.43
N PHE A 664 -31.95 -20.00 13.33
CA PHE A 664 -31.42 -18.82 12.64
C PHE A 664 -31.79 -17.52 13.34
N LEU A 665 -32.99 -17.43 13.93
CA LEU A 665 -33.39 -16.26 14.71
C LEU A 665 -32.51 -16.11 15.96
N ALA A 666 -32.08 -17.22 16.55
CA ALA A 666 -31.19 -17.25 17.72
C ALA A 666 -29.79 -16.66 17.46
N LEU A 667 -29.38 -16.46 16.21
CA LEU A 667 -28.09 -15.82 15.86
C LEU A 667 -28.10 -14.30 16.09
N PHE A 668 -29.29 -13.69 16.22
CA PHE A 668 -29.44 -12.25 16.36
C PHE A 668 -29.53 -11.85 17.83
N ASP A 669 -28.94 -10.71 18.20
CA ASP A 669 -29.06 -10.18 19.55
C ASP A 669 -30.53 -9.75 19.83
N PRO A 670 -30.99 -9.72 21.10
CA PRO A 670 -32.40 -9.43 21.43
C PRO A 670 -32.94 -8.12 20.84
N VAL A 671 -32.10 -7.09 20.75
CA VAL A 671 -32.47 -5.81 20.13
C VAL A 671 -32.74 -5.97 18.63
N VAL A 672 -31.94 -6.79 17.94
CA VAL A 672 -32.08 -7.07 16.51
C VAL A 672 -33.28 -7.99 16.28
N GLN A 673 -33.48 -9.02 17.11
CA GLN A 673 -34.69 -9.86 17.06
C GLN A 673 -35.97 -9.02 17.17
N LYS A 674 -36.04 -8.13 18.16
CA LYS A 674 -37.16 -7.19 18.32
C LYS A 674 -37.35 -6.29 17.11
N ALA A 675 -36.26 -5.86 16.47
CA ALA A 675 -36.34 -5.05 15.26
C ALA A 675 -36.85 -5.86 14.05
N ILE A 676 -36.47 -7.13 13.92
CA ILE A 676 -37.00 -8.05 12.91
C ILE A 676 -38.50 -8.28 13.14
N ASP A 677 -38.92 -8.55 14.37
CA ASP A 677 -40.33 -8.78 14.71
C ASP A 677 -41.21 -7.56 14.42
N ASN A 678 -40.70 -6.37 14.73
CA ASN A 678 -41.38 -5.10 14.48
C ASN A 678 -41.21 -4.57 13.05
N ALA A 679 -40.42 -5.22 12.21
CA ALA A 679 -40.21 -4.74 10.84
C ALA A 679 -41.53 -4.75 10.06
N GLU A 680 -41.71 -3.75 9.21
CA GLU A 680 -42.87 -3.68 8.33
C GLU A 680 -42.72 -4.67 7.17
N ILE A 681 -43.69 -5.55 6.97
CA ILE A 681 -43.71 -6.51 5.86
C ILE A 681 -43.93 -5.74 4.55
N GLY A 682 -43.21 -6.11 3.50
CA GLY A 682 -43.30 -5.43 2.21
C GLY A 682 -42.25 -4.33 2.00
N ASN A 683 -41.49 -3.97 3.04
CA ASN A 683 -40.29 -3.14 2.89
C ASN A 683 -39.06 -3.93 2.41
N GLY A 684 -39.12 -5.25 2.43
CA GLY A 684 -38.12 -6.18 1.93
C GLY A 684 -38.75 -7.55 1.66
N GLY A 685 -38.00 -8.45 1.03
CA GLY A 685 -38.42 -9.83 0.77
C GLY A 685 -38.80 -10.04 -0.69
N ALA A 686 -39.98 -10.63 -0.94
CA ALA A 686 -40.50 -10.87 -2.28
C ALA A 686 -41.97 -10.45 -2.39
N ILE A 687 -42.35 -9.99 -3.58
CA ILE A 687 -43.71 -9.54 -3.94
C ILE A 687 -44.09 -10.10 -5.31
N GLU A 688 -45.39 -10.14 -5.62
CA GLU A 688 -45.86 -10.48 -6.97
C GLU A 688 -45.40 -9.41 -7.99
N ALA A 689 -45.05 -9.83 -9.21
CA ALA A 689 -44.55 -8.93 -10.26
C ALA A 689 -45.57 -7.84 -10.63
N SER A 690 -46.86 -8.16 -10.61
CA SER A 690 -47.99 -7.26 -10.86
C SER A 690 -48.21 -6.21 -9.79
N LYS A 691 -47.64 -6.38 -8.58
CA LYS A 691 -47.88 -5.45 -7.49
C LYS A 691 -47.08 -4.16 -7.64
N VAL A 692 -47.73 -3.06 -7.27
CA VAL A 692 -47.08 -1.75 -7.14
C VAL A 692 -45.97 -1.87 -6.12
N ARG A 693 -44.75 -1.55 -6.57
CA ARG A 693 -43.54 -1.68 -5.77
C ARG A 693 -43.19 -0.38 -5.07
N GLU A 694 -43.38 0.76 -5.71
CA GLU A 694 -43.08 2.08 -5.15
C GLU A 694 -44.25 3.00 -5.46
N ASP A 695 -44.45 4.02 -4.64
CA ASP A 695 -45.44 5.07 -4.93
C ASP A 695 -45.06 5.75 -6.24
N VAL A 696 -46.00 5.74 -7.19
CA VAL A 696 -45.82 6.38 -8.49
C VAL A 696 -45.98 7.88 -8.29
N VAL A 697 -45.02 8.66 -8.78
CA VAL A 697 -45.12 10.13 -8.80
C VAL A 697 -46.36 10.51 -9.60
N ILE A 698 -47.20 11.41 -9.09
CA ILE A 698 -48.41 11.87 -9.78
C ILE A 698 -47.99 12.48 -11.13
N ASP A 699 -48.33 11.78 -12.21
CA ASP A 699 -48.14 12.27 -13.57
C ASP A 699 -49.40 12.98 -14.04
N THR A 700 -49.26 14.25 -14.44
CA THR A 700 -50.36 15.01 -15.03
C THR A 700 -50.34 14.93 -16.57
N THR A 701 -49.51 14.06 -17.15
CA THR A 701 -49.33 13.90 -18.60
C THR A 701 -49.94 12.61 -19.13
N GLU A 702 -50.38 12.61 -20.40
CA GLU A 702 -50.95 11.43 -21.08
C GLU A 702 -49.89 10.40 -21.54
N ARG A 703 -48.68 10.39 -20.96
CA ARG A 703 -47.57 9.55 -21.42
C ARG A 703 -47.43 8.28 -20.56
N ASN A 704 -47.40 7.11 -21.21
CA ASN A 704 -47.27 5.80 -20.53
C ASN A 704 -45.84 5.43 -20.07
N PHE A 705 -44.99 6.42 -19.77
CA PHE A 705 -43.59 6.17 -19.43
C PHE A 705 -43.42 5.62 -18.01
N LEU A 706 -44.24 6.10 -17.06
CA LEU A 706 -44.15 5.69 -15.67
C LEU A 706 -44.52 4.22 -15.50
N ASP A 707 -45.48 3.70 -16.27
CA ASP A 707 -45.84 2.28 -16.24
C ASP A 707 -44.66 1.37 -16.59
N VAL A 708 -43.82 1.76 -17.56
CA VAL A 708 -42.63 1.00 -17.93
C VAL A 708 -41.55 1.09 -16.84
N VAL A 709 -41.25 2.31 -16.35
CA VAL A 709 -40.18 2.52 -15.37
C VAL A 709 -40.52 1.90 -14.02
N PHE A 710 -41.74 2.14 -13.54
CA PHE A 710 -42.25 1.60 -12.28
C PHE A 710 -42.81 0.19 -12.42
N GLY A 711 -43.03 -0.33 -13.64
CA GLY A 711 -43.37 -1.73 -13.92
C GLY A 711 -42.15 -2.64 -13.93
N ARG A 712 -41.04 -2.21 -14.54
CA ARG A 712 -39.83 -3.04 -14.70
C ARG A 712 -39.34 -3.69 -13.41
N ARG A 713 -39.28 -5.02 -13.40
CA ARG A 713 -38.73 -5.86 -12.30
C ARG A 713 -37.57 -6.72 -12.78
N SER A 714 -36.84 -7.31 -11.84
CA SER A 714 -35.82 -8.32 -12.18
C SER A 714 -36.48 -9.71 -12.18
N ILE A 715 -36.91 -10.14 -13.36
CA ILE A 715 -37.63 -11.40 -13.59
C ILE A 715 -36.65 -12.56 -13.73
N ARG A 716 -36.80 -13.63 -12.94
CA ARG A 716 -35.86 -14.76 -12.91
C ARG A 716 -36.51 -16.12 -13.15
N GLU A 717 -37.83 -16.19 -13.11
CA GLU A 717 -38.62 -17.34 -13.53
C GLU A 717 -39.35 -16.93 -14.80
N PHE A 718 -39.29 -17.78 -15.82
CA PHE A 718 -39.87 -17.52 -17.13
C PHE A 718 -40.85 -18.64 -17.50
N THR A 719 -41.84 -18.32 -18.32
CA THR A 719 -42.72 -19.31 -18.94
C THR A 719 -41.97 -20.04 -20.08
N ASN A 720 -42.62 -21.03 -20.68
CA ASN A 720 -42.10 -21.73 -21.86
C ASN A 720 -42.52 -21.06 -23.19
N GLU A 721 -43.19 -19.91 -23.14
CA GLU A 721 -43.62 -19.16 -24.32
C GLU A 721 -42.41 -18.58 -25.05
N GLU A 722 -42.29 -18.85 -26.35
CA GLU A 722 -41.12 -18.50 -27.16
C GLU A 722 -40.90 -16.98 -27.24
N VAL A 723 -39.68 -16.54 -26.95
CA VAL A 723 -39.28 -15.13 -27.15
C VAL A 723 -38.92 -14.87 -28.63
N HIS A 724 -39.72 -14.03 -29.28
CA HIS A 724 -39.46 -13.59 -30.66
C HIS A 724 -38.31 -12.58 -30.76
N GLU A 725 -37.42 -12.78 -31.74
CA GLU A 725 -36.26 -11.90 -31.96
C GLU A 725 -36.65 -10.48 -32.40
N GLU A 726 -37.84 -10.32 -32.99
CA GLU A 726 -38.37 -9.02 -33.38
C GLU A 726 -38.60 -8.12 -32.15
N ASP A 727 -39.06 -8.69 -31.04
CA ASP A 727 -39.32 -7.94 -29.82
C ASP A 727 -38.02 -7.50 -29.12
N ILE A 728 -37.00 -8.36 -29.13
CA ILE A 728 -35.65 -7.99 -28.72
C ILE A 728 -35.10 -6.89 -29.63
N SER A 729 -35.31 -6.99 -30.95
CA SER A 729 -34.86 -5.97 -31.91
C SER A 729 -35.53 -4.62 -31.69
N LYS A 730 -36.84 -4.60 -31.39
CA LYS A 730 -37.58 -3.39 -30.97
C LYS A 730 -36.99 -2.80 -29.68
N ALA A 731 -36.71 -3.64 -28.68
CA ALA A 731 -36.10 -3.21 -27.43
C ALA A 731 -34.70 -2.62 -27.64
N VAL A 732 -33.87 -3.23 -28.51
CA VAL A 732 -32.54 -2.70 -28.89
C VAL A 732 -32.68 -1.35 -29.63
N LYS A 733 -33.70 -1.18 -30.48
CA LYS A 733 -33.97 0.10 -31.16
C LYS A 733 -34.40 1.20 -30.20
N ILE A 734 -35.10 0.87 -29.11
CA ILE A 734 -35.37 1.80 -28.01
C ILE A 734 -34.07 2.15 -27.30
N ALA A 735 -33.26 1.15 -26.95
CA ALA A 735 -31.98 1.32 -26.27
C ALA A 735 -30.98 2.19 -27.07
N SER A 736 -31.00 2.12 -28.40
CA SER A 736 -30.11 2.90 -29.27
C SER A 736 -30.35 4.41 -29.23
N GLN A 737 -31.44 4.87 -28.60
CA GLN A 737 -31.68 6.28 -28.33
C GLN A 737 -30.85 6.80 -27.13
N ALA A 738 -30.16 5.93 -26.40
CA ALA A 738 -29.30 6.34 -25.29
C ALA A 738 -28.15 7.23 -25.78
N PRO A 739 -27.86 8.35 -25.10
CA PRO A 739 -26.74 9.20 -25.46
C PRO A 739 -25.41 8.48 -25.18
N SER A 740 -24.39 8.83 -25.95
CA SER A 740 -22.99 8.37 -25.77
C SER A 740 -22.04 9.55 -25.95
N VAL A 741 -20.81 9.42 -25.44
CA VAL A 741 -19.81 10.50 -25.58
C VAL A 741 -19.65 10.87 -27.05
N CYS A 742 -19.85 12.15 -27.38
CA CYS A 742 -19.82 12.66 -28.75
C CYS A 742 -20.61 11.81 -29.78
N ASN A 743 -21.68 11.13 -29.34
CA ASN A 743 -22.49 10.21 -30.15
C ASN A 743 -21.72 9.05 -30.81
N ARG A 744 -20.64 8.56 -30.18
CA ARG A 744 -19.77 7.50 -30.75
C ARG A 744 -20.34 6.08 -30.64
N GLN A 745 -21.46 5.89 -29.94
CA GLN A 745 -22.30 4.69 -29.96
C GLN A 745 -21.51 3.36 -29.80
N PRO A 746 -20.77 3.19 -28.69
CA PRO A 746 -19.88 2.04 -28.49
C PRO A 746 -20.62 0.73 -28.14
N ALA A 747 -21.89 0.80 -27.74
CA ALA A 747 -22.62 -0.35 -27.22
C ALA A 747 -22.87 -1.43 -28.29
N ARG A 748 -22.80 -2.69 -27.89
CA ARG A 748 -23.21 -3.87 -28.68
C ARG A 748 -24.11 -4.77 -27.83
N VAL A 749 -24.97 -5.53 -28.52
CA VAL A 749 -25.82 -6.55 -27.90
C VAL A 749 -25.58 -7.87 -28.62
N HIS A 750 -25.10 -8.86 -27.87
CA HIS A 750 -24.94 -10.22 -28.36
C HIS A 750 -26.07 -11.08 -27.81
N MET A 751 -26.78 -11.79 -28.67
CA MET A 751 -27.90 -12.65 -28.30
C MET A 751 -27.50 -14.12 -28.40
N PHE A 752 -27.88 -14.91 -27.40
CA PHE A 752 -27.63 -16.34 -27.33
C PHE A 752 -28.93 -17.08 -26.97
N ASP A 753 -29.17 -18.19 -27.65
CA ASP A 753 -30.34 -19.07 -27.44
C ASP A 753 -29.96 -20.55 -27.35
N SER A 754 -28.71 -20.91 -27.67
CA SER A 754 -28.17 -22.25 -27.47
C SER A 754 -28.15 -22.63 -25.98
N PRO A 755 -28.90 -23.66 -25.55
CA PRO A 755 -28.96 -24.03 -24.13
C PRO A 755 -27.61 -24.42 -23.53
N SER A 756 -26.73 -25.04 -24.31
CA SER A 756 -25.39 -25.44 -23.85
C SER A 756 -24.47 -24.22 -23.68
N ALA A 757 -24.53 -23.25 -24.59
CA ALA A 757 -23.75 -22.01 -24.49
C ALA A 757 -24.25 -21.14 -23.33
N ILE A 758 -25.57 -20.95 -23.21
CA ILE A 758 -26.20 -20.22 -22.11
C ILE A 758 -25.77 -20.82 -20.78
N ARG A 759 -25.86 -22.14 -20.63
CA ARG A 759 -25.49 -22.83 -19.39
C ARG A 759 -24.01 -22.63 -19.05
N ALA A 760 -23.12 -22.86 -20.01
CA ALA A 760 -21.68 -22.72 -19.80
C ALA A 760 -21.30 -21.31 -19.32
N VAL A 761 -21.93 -20.28 -19.88
CA VAL A 761 -21.70 -18.88 -19.50
C VAL A 761 -22.32 -18.54 -18.16
N LEU A 762 -23.56 -18.96 -17.90
CA LEU A 762 -24.25 -18.69 -16.63
C LEU A 762 -23.60 -19.41 -15.44
N ASP A 763 -23.00 -20.58 -15.64
CA ASP A 763 -22.25 -21.30 -14.60
C ASP A 763 -21.01 -20.50 -14.15
N LEU A 764 -20.34 -19.81 -15.08
CA LEU A 764 -19.23 -18.90 -14.82
C LEU A 764 -19.68 -17.57 -14.19
N GLN A 765 -20.77 -16.99 -14.69
CA GLN A 765 -21.36 -15.75 -14.17
C GLN A 765 -21.86 -15.94 -12.72
N GLY A 766 -22.49 -17.08 -12.44
CA GLY A 766 -22.85 -17.57 -11.10
C GLY A 766 -24.05 -16.90 -10.43
N GLY A 767 -24.58 -15.82 -10.98
CA GLY A 767 -25.70 -15.05 -10.44
C GLY A 767 -27.09 -15.61 -10.74
N PHE A 768 -27.19 -16.58 -11.67
CA PHE A 768 -28.44 -17.21 -12.08
C PHE A 768 -28.61 -18.66 -11.59
N ARG A 769 -27.73 -19.11 -10.67
CA ARG A 769 -27.75 -20.48 -10.14
C ARG A 769 -29.06 -20.80 -9.44
N GLY A 770 -29.62 -21.96 -9.79
CA GLY A 770 -30.84 -22.49 -9.19
C GLY A 770 -32.13 -22.06 -9.91
N TYR A 771 -32.09 -21.11 -10.85
CA TYR A 771 -33.27 -20.86 -11.69
C TYR A 771 -33.25 -21.77 -12.93
N LYS A 772 -34.43 -22.02 -13.51
CA LYS A 772 -34.54 -22.65 -14.83
C LYS A 772 -33.85 -21.75 -15.86
N MET A 773 -33.16 -22.34 -16.83
CA MET A 773 -32.42 -21.57 -17.83
C MET A 773 -33.35 -20.60 -18.58
N PRO A 774 -32.90 -19.37 -18.86
CA PRO A 774 -33.68 -18.45 -19.66
C PRO A 774 -33.74 -18.93 -21.11
N GLN A 775 -34.76 -18.51 -21.84
CA GLN A 775 -34.89 -18.85 -23.26
C GLN A 775 -33.87 -18.10 -24.11
N LYS A 776 -33.69 -16.81 -23.82
CA LYS A 776 -32.68 -15.96 -24.48
C LYS A 776 -31.78 -15.34 -23.42
N LEU A 777 -30.48 -15.29 -23.71
CA LEU A 777 -29.48 -14.59 -22.92
C LEU A 777 -28.85 -13.51 -23.79
N LEU A 778 -28.88 -12.27 -23.33
CA LEU A 778 -28.18 -11.16 -23.98
C LEU A 778 -26.89 -10.85 -23.22
N LEU A 779 -25.87 -10.39 -23.92
CA LEU A 779 -24.69 -9.74 -23.35
C LEU A 779 -24.57 -8.34 -23.94
N VAL A 780 -24.65 -7.34 -23.07
CA VAL A 780 -24.34 -5.96 -23.44
C VAL A 780 -22.84 -5.74 -23.25
N THR A 781 -22.18 -5.24 -24.28
CA THR A 781 -20.77 -4.82 -24.23
C THR A 781 -20.60 -3.39 -24.72
N SER A 782 -19.43 -2.81 -24.49
CA SER A 782 -19.01 -1.53 -25.04
C SER A 782 -17.66 -1.68 -25.72
N ASP A 783 -17.59 -1.29 -27.00
CA ASP A 783 -16.37 -1.37 -27.81
C ASP A 783 -15.41 -0.21 -27.47
N LEU A 784 -14.22 -0.55 -26.97
CA LEU A 784 -13.20 0.40 -26.57
C LEU A 784 -12.61 1.19 -27.74
N THR A 785 -12.74 0.69 -28.97
CA THR A 785 -12.23 1.39 -30.16
C THR A 785 -12.93 2.72 -30.43
N ALA A 786 -14.10 2.95 -29.83
CA ALA A 786 -14.84 4.19 -29.92
C ALA A 786 -14.24 5.34 -29.08
N PHE A 787 -13.29 5.08 -28.18
CA PHE A 787 -12.72 6.08 -27.28
C PHE A 787 -11.35 6.55 -27.75
N VAL A 788 -11.12 7.86 -27.64
CA VAL A 788 -9.99 8.53 -28.31
C VAL A 788 -8.90 8.99 -27.34
N GLY A 789 -9.01 8.68 -26.05
CA GLY A 789 -8.01 9.07 -25.06
C GLY A 789 -8.11 8.39 -23.71
N ALA A 790 -6.99 8.34 -23.01
CA ALA A 790 -6.84 7.71 -21.69
C ALA A 790 -7.77 8.30 -20.59
N VAL A 791 -8.20 9.55 -20.74
CA VAL A 791 -9.16 10.18 -19.82
C VAL A 791 -10.54 9.52 -19.89
N GLU A 792 -10.89 8.92 -21.03
CA GLU A 792 -12.18 8.25 -21.30
C GLU A 792 -12.20 6.79 -20.80
N ARG A 793 -11.21 6.33 -20.03
CA ARG A 793 -11.09 4.91 -19.56
C ARG A 793 -12.33 4.35 -18.85
N ASN A 794 -13.16 5.20 -18.25
CA ASN A 794 -14.39 4.80 -17.55
C ASN A 794 -15.65 5.00 -18.42
N GLN A 795 -15.52 5.64 -19.59
CA GLN A 795 -16.64 6.04 -20.44
C GLN A 795 -17.38 4.83 -21.04
N ALA A 796 -16.67 3.74 -21.31
CA ALA A 796 -17.28 2.48 -21.76
C ALA A 796 -18.38 1.98 -20.82
N PHE A 797 -18.15 2.06 -19.51
CA PHE A 797 -19.13 1.64 -18.51
C PHE A 797 -20.29 2.63 -18.37
N ILE A 798 -20.06 3.92 -18.61
CA ILE A 798 -21.11 4.95 -18.58
C ILE A 798 -22.03 4.77 -19.79
N ASP A 799 -21.48 4.79 -21.00
CA ASP A 799 -22.24 4.66 -22.25
C ASP A 799 -22.96 3.31 -22.32
N GLY A 800 -22.25 2.23 -21.97
CA GLY A 800 -22.83 0.89 -21.89
C GLY A 800 -23.92 0.77 -20.83
N GLY A 801 -23.76 1.41 -19.67
CA GLY A 801 -24.76 1.42 -18.60
C GLY A 801 -26.04 2.17 -18.99
N LEU A 802 -25.91 3.31 -19.67
CA LEU A 802 -27.04 4.06 -20.22
C LEU A 802 -27.82 3.23 -21.25
N PHE A 803 -27.11 2.63 -22.20
CA PHE A 803 -27.68 1.74 -23.20
C PHE A 803 -28.39 0.54 -22.55
N MET A 804 -27.74 -0.12 -21.58
CA MET A 804 -28.30 -1.27 -20.86
C MET A 804 -29.60 -0.91 -20.15
N MET A 805 -29.69 0.26 -19.49
CA MET A 805 -30.94 0.69 -18.86
C MET A 805 -32.04 0.92 -19.90
N GLY A 806 -31.72 1.55 -21.03
CA GLY A 806 -32.64 1.69 -22.16
C GLY A 806 -33.14 0.35 -22.70
N LEU A 807 -32.26 -0.65 -22.78
CA LEU A 807 -32.61 -2.01 -23.20
C LEU A 807 -33.54 -2.70 -22.21
N LEU A 808 -33.29 -2.58 -20.90
CA LEU A 808 -34.17 -3.15 -19.88
C LEU A 808 -35.57 -2.53 -19.89
N LEU A 809 -35.69 -1.21 -20.14
CA LEU A 809 -36.98 -0.54 -20.32
C LEU A 809 -37.63 -0.91 -21.65
N GLY A 810 -36.85 -1.06 -22.71
CA GLY A 810 -37.33 -1.51 -24.01
C GLY A 810 -37.92 -2.93 -23.94
N LEU A 811 -37.27 -3.84 -23.21
CA LEU A 811 -37.77 -5.20 -22.98
C LEU A 811 -39.10 -5.19 -22.21
N GLU A 812 -39.20 -4.37 -21.16
CA GLU A 812 -40.46 -4.18 -20.42
C GLU A 812 -41.56 -3.62 -21.32
N GLN A 813 -41.25 -2.61 -22.15
CA GLN A 813 -42.20 -1.98 -23.07
C GLN A 813 -42.77 -2.95 -24.11
N VAL A 814 -42.01 -3.96 -24.53
CA VAL A 814 -42.47 -5.01 -25.45
C VAL A 814 -43.07 -6.22 -24.71
N GLY A 815 -43.23 -6.16 -23.38
CA GLY A 815 -43.86 -7.19 -22.57
C GLY A 815 -42.95 -8.34 -22.13
N LEU A 816 -41.63 -8.22 -22.32
CA LEU A 816 -40.66 -9.25 -21.94
C LEU A 816 -40.10 -9.01 -20.53
N GLY A 817 -40.02 -10.09 -19.76
CA GLY A 817 -39.34 -10.09 -18.46
C GLY A 817 -37.83 -10.16 -18.64
N ALA A 818 -37.10 -9.40 -17.82
CA ALA A 818 -35.64 -9.36 -17.87
C ALA A 818 -34.97 -9.37 -16.49
N CYS A 819 -33.80 -10.00 -16.39
CA CYS A 819 -32.91 -9.84 -15.24
C CYS A 819 -31.47 -9.57 -15.68
N SER A 820 -30.97 -8.39 -15.32
CA SER A 820 -29.54 -8.05 -15.44
C SER A 820 -28.70 -8.87 -14.45
N LEU A 821 -27.58 -9.36 -14.94
CA LEU A 821 -26.63 -10.23 -14.25
C LEU A 821 -25.23 -9.62 -14.37
N ASN A 822 -24.69 -9.17 -13.24
CA ASN A 822 -23.41 -8.48 -13.12
C ASN A 822 -22.25 -9.26 -13.76
N THR A 823 -21.41 -8.56 -14.52
CA THR A 823 -20.19 -9.09 -15.16
C THR A 823 -18.89 -8.64 -14.49
N ALA A 824 -18.93 -7.91 -13.38
CA ALA A 824 -17.74 -7.59 -12.58
C ALA A 824 -17.16 -8.86 -11.93
N MET A 825 -16.43 -9.64 -12.72
CA MET A 825 -15.82 -10.92 -12.40
C MET A 825 -14.29 -10.84 -12.49
N SER A 826 -13.60 -11.90 -12.07
CA SER A 826 -12.14 -11.94 -12.20
C SER A 826 -11.71 -12.08 -13.66
N THR A 827 -10.48 -11.65 -13.97
CA THR A 827 -9.92 -11.72 -15.33
C THR A 827 -9.94 -13.14 -15.90
N GLU A 828 -9.75 -14.15 -15.06
CA GLU A 828 -9.78 -15.57 -15.49
C GLU A 828 -11.19 -16.00 -15.91
N ARG A 829 -12.22 -15.58 -15.16
CA ARG A 829 -13.61 -15.89 -15.51
C ARG A 829 -14.04 -15.16 -16.76
N GLU A 830 -13.67 -13.88 -16.89
CA GLU A 830 -13.96 -13.09 -18.08
C GLU A 830 -13.30 -13.70 -19.33
N ALA A 831 -12.02 -14.07 -19.25
CA ALA A 831 -11.30 -14.72 -20.34
C ALA A 831 -11.95 -16.06 -20.76
N ALA A 832 -12.44 -16.84 -19.79
CA ALA A 832 -13.18 -18.07 -20.08
C ALA A 832 -14.49 -17.78 -20.84
N VAL A 833 -15.26 -16.77 -20.44
CA VAL A 833 -16.47 -16.33 -21.14
C VAL A 833 -16.13 -15.84 -22.56
N ARG A 834 -15.10 -15.00 -22.72
CA ARG A 834 -14.63 -14.54 -24.04
C ARG A 834 -14.30 -15.70 -24.97
N LYS A 835 -13.61 -16.74 -24.45
CA LYS A 835 -13.28 -17.93 -25.23
C LYS A 835 -14.51 -18.72 -25.67
N ILE A 836 -15.51 -18.88 -24.79
CA ILE A 836 -16.76 -19.59 -25.11
C ILE A 836 -17.54 -18.83 -26.18
N LEU A 837 -17.68 -17.51 -26.01
CA LEU A 837 -18.52 -16.65 -26.83
C LEU A 837 -17.81 -16.07 -28.06
N LYS A 838 -16.48 -16.25 -28.17
CA LYS A 838 -15.61 -15.72 -29.23
C LYS A 838 -15.71 -14.20 -29.39
N LEU A 839 -15.63 -13.48 -28.27
CA LEU A 839 -15.77 -12.01 -28.23
C LEU A 839 -14.41 -11.31 -28.39
N PRO A 840 -14.36 -10.13 -29.03
CA PRO A 840 -13.12 -9.38 -29.23
C PRO A 840 -12.60 -8.78 -27.92
N GLU A 841 -11.26 -8.68 -27.79
CA GLU A 841 -10.60 -8.07 -26.63
C GLU A 841 -10.93 -6.58 -26.45
N SER A 842 -11.33 -5.89 -27.53
CA SER A 842 -11.71 -4.48 -27.45
C SER A 842 -13.06 -4.25 -26.77
N GLU A 843 -13.90 -5.27 -26.60
CA GLU A 843 -15.23 -5.08 -26.01
C GLU A 843 -15.21 -5.34 -24.51
N VAL A 844 -15.59 -4.35 -23.70
CA VAL A 844 -15.76 -4.50 -22.24
C VAL A 844 -17.17 -4.99 -21.91
N PHE A 845 -17.29 -5.93 -20.98
CA PHE A 845 -18.58 -6.49 -20.58
C PHE A 845 -19.33 -5.55 -19.64
N ILE A 846 -20.59 -5.22 -19.99
CA ILE A 846 -21.46 -4.37 -19.16
C ILE A 846 -22.37 -5.21 -18.28
N SER A 847 -23.14 -6.14 -18.87
CA SER A 847 -24.02 -7.04 -18.14
C SER A 847 -24.54 -8.16 -19.05
N PHE A 848 -24.73 -9.35 -18.50
CA PHE A 848 -25.65 -10.32 -19.08
C PHE A 848 -27.09 -9.95 -18.75
N ILE A 849 -28.05 -10.32 -19.59
CA ILE A 849 -29.49 -10.13 -19.36
C ILE A 849 -30.22 -11.41 -19.72
N ALA A 850 -30.80 -12.07 -18.73
CA ALA A 850 -31.72 -13.19 -18.95
C ALA A 850 -33.08 -12.65 -19.39
N VAL A 851 -33.66 -13.20 -20.46
CA VAL A 851 -34.91 -12.72 -21.08
C VAL A 851 -35.90 -13.87 -21.28
N GLY A 852 -37.18 -13.60 -21.03
CA GLY A 852 -38.28 -14.54 -21.22
C GLY A 852 -39.65 -13.92 -20.91
N HIS A 853 -40.71 -14.60 -21.32
CA HIS A 853 -42.08 -14.30 -20.91
C HIS A 853 -42.29 -14.69 -19.44
N TYR A 854 -43.22 -14.02 -18.75
CA TYR A 854 -43.43 -14.21 -17.32
C TYR A 854 -44.88 -14.02 -16.90
N GLU A 855 -45.27 -14.70 -15.82
CA GLU A 855 -46.62 -14.59 -15.26
C GLU A 855 -46.71 -13.41 -14.29
N PRO A 856 -47.74 -12.55 -14.35
CA PRO A 856 -47.85 -11.38 -13.47
C PRO A 856 -47.90 -11.71 -11.97
N ASN A 857 -48.37 -12.90 -11.59
CA ASN A 857 -48.47 -13.34 -10.20
C ASN A 857 -47.18 -14.00 -9.66
N MET A 858 -46.13 -14.10 -10.46
CA MET A 858 -44.86 -14.67 -10.00
C MET A 858 -44.18 -13.77 -8.97
N LEU A 859 -43.36 -14.35 -8.11
CA LEU A 859 -42.62 -13.57 -7.12
C LEU A 859 -41.34 -12.95 -7.69
N VAL A 860 -41.09 -11.71 -7.31
CA VAL A 860 -39.87 -10.95 -7.60
C VAL A 860 -39.32 -10.38 -6.28
N ALA A 861 -38.01 -10.16 -6.22
CA ALA A 861 -37.40 -9.48 -5.09
C ALA A 861 -38.02 -8.08 -4.90
N ARG A 862 -38.38 -7.72 -3.65
CA ARG A 862 -38.99 -6.43 -3.33
C ARG A 862 -38.03 -5.28 -3.62
N SER A 863 -36.76 -5.42 -3.23
CA SER A 863 -35.66 -4.51 -3.54
C SER A 863 -36.06 -3.04 -3.40
N LYS A 864 -36.46 -2.64 -2.19
CA LYS A 864 -36.92 -1.28 -1.87
C LYS A 864 -35.88 -0.22 -2.22
N ARG A 865 -36.34 0.92 -2.75
CA ARG A 865 -35.47 2.08 -3.04
C ARG A 865 -35.26 2.94 -1.80
N LEU A 866 -34.12 3.63 -1.75
CA LEU A 866 -33.87 4.61 -0.69
C LEU A 866 -34.81 5.81 -0.87
N PRO A 867 -35.16 6.50 0.23
CA PRO A 867 -35.83 7.79 0.17
C PRO A 867 -35.05 8.79 -0.68
N VAL A 868 -35.76 9.74 -1.29
CA VAL A 868 -35.17 10.71 -2.24
C VAL A 868 -34.10 11.56 -1.55
N GLU A 869 -34.34 11.96 -0.30
CA GLU A 869 -33.46 12.76 0.54
C GLU A 869 -32.12 12.09 0.88
N GLU A 870 -32.04 10.75 0.84
CA GLU A 870 -30.78 10.02 1.02
C GLU A 870 -29.91 10.04 -0.24
N VAL A 871 -30.50 10.35 -1.40
CA VAL A 871 -29.82 10.39 -2.70
C VAL A 871 -29.59 11.82 -3.17
N LEU A 872 -30.58 12.70 -2.98
CA LEU A 872 -30.53 14.11 -3.36
C LEU A 872 -30.02 14.95 -2.19
N ILE A 873 -28.71 15.16 -2.15
CA ILE A 873 -28.08 16.02 -1.15
C ILE A 873 -28.11 17.47 -1.66
N LYS A 874 -28.87 18.33 -0.96
CA LYS A 874 -28.94 19.75 -1.27
C LYS A 874 -27.80 20.49 -0.57
N HIS A 875 -26.90 21.07 -1.36
CA HIS A 875 -25.87 21.96 -0.86
C HIS A 875 -26.38 23.39 -0.91
N HIS A 876 -26.56 24.03 0.24
CA HIS A 876 -26.78 25.46 0.32
C HIS A 876 -25.39 26.12 0.33
N SER A 877 -25.08 26.84 -0.75
CA SER A 877 -23.87 27.66 -0.88
C SER A 877 -23.91 28.87 0.02
#